data_AF-A0A7X9D1I1-F1
#
_entry.id   AF-A0A7X9D1I1-F1
#
_cell.length_a   1.000
_cell.length_b   1.000
_cell.length_c   1.000
_cell.angle_alpha   90.00
_cell.angle_beta   90.00
_cell.angle_gamma   90.00
#
_symmetry.space_group_name_H-M   'P 1'
#
loop_
_entity.id
_entity.type
_entity.pdbx_description
1 polymer ?
#
loop_
_entity_poly.entity_id
_entity_poly.type
_entity_poly.pdbx_seq_one_letter_code
_entity_poly.pdbx_strand_id
1 'polypeptide(L)'
;MKKIHNKQLQNIISSFIAIVMIFGVLATMAYAGGVHTDTYQELILEVLDLSKTQRVQFVDDVLAKLTESNYADYVDRAKDILGMQLTDSQMQLALESYANYPDKHKSTLNELLKSFELPELTYDEDDFPNIRERINYLVTGDSSNDKGFKLFVALIKNLRAFNSKPVFYDAQSNERKLDIRIDGNETLKDGLDKLIDSIDSLKQKDVSDFDSFITRATAEINANSDREIYLLKSFIKEELGASAYAGNLPRPVDPLQKVLLGLSELELRERVSFVNKILAKVTTDNYADYINDAKGILKASISDLEMGSALKLYASLSNRSKGEIEWFIKAFDLTEAIDTTAFPKLAKDINYEVTGDPHDDKGVKFVVKALDLASTITGKALVTDNSDNKFKIEFIELDNQVLEDKLNNLISLIKSLEDKGATDFDSFLAEAEYIVNQNDDIEIYHFKKYLKTQYGSSVYAGTLPNPGAVEPTPTGSTSRPPVSTPRPVEPTPTPTGGDIVEPKPTPTMPAAPPFSDIEGHWAADNIIKLVDLDIVNGYPDGTVKPDANITRAEMAVIVVIAAGLEPAEKITMNFGDLEEIPAWAIGFVQTGVDKGIIHGYEDNTFRASNNLTREEMVVLIMQAFGHAGSENTALSFLDDGDIGGWSRPFIVKSVEKEFVAGYPDNTFLPKKNVTRAEAFTVLIKAIEEKIG
;
A
#
# COMPACT_ATOMS: atom_id res chain seq x y z
N MET A 1 18.53 9.46 -51.04
CA MET A 1 18.12 9.40 -49.62
C MET A 1 17.30 10.62 -49.18
N LYS A 2 17.64 11.88 -49.55
CA LYS A 2 16.84 13.08 -49.19
C LYS A 2 15.36 13.11 -49.65
N LYS A 3 15.00 12.47 -50.77
CA LYS A 3 13.60 12.39 -51.27
C LYS A 3 12.71 11.42 -50.48
N ILE A 4 13.29 10.40 -49.84
CA ILE A 4 12.53 9.40 -49.06
C ILE A 4 12.10 9.99 -47.71
N HIS A 5 12.99 10.78 -47.09
CA HIS A 5 12.69 11.54 -45.86
C HIS A 5 11.53 12.54 -46.03
N ASN A 6 11.39 13.18 -47.20
CA ASN A 6 10.36 14.19 -47.43
C ASN A 6 8.96 13.57 -47.67
N LYS A 7 8.88 12.43 -48.37
CA LYS A 7 7.61 11.72 -48.60
C LYS A 7 7.11 10.98 -47.36
N GLN A 8 8.03 10.43 -46.54
CA GLN A 8 7.67 9.94 -45.21
C GLN A 8 7.18 11.10 -44.35
N LEU A 9 7.91 12.21 -44.25
CA LEU A 9 7.51 13.39 -43.46
C LEU A 9 6.16 13.98 -43.90
N GLN A 10 5.85 14.02 -45.20
CA GLN A 10 4.53 14.43 -45.69
C GLN A 10 3.41 13.46 -45.30
N ASN A 11 3.60 12.15 -45.47
CA ASN A 11 2.63 11.14 -45.02
C ASN A 11 2.43 11.18 -43.48
N ILE A 12 3.44 11.61 -42.74
CA ILE A 12 3.46 11.74 -41.27
C ILE A 12 2.71 12.98 -40.82
N ILE A 13 3.01 14.15 -41.38
CA ILE A 13 2.25 15.38 -41.14
C ILE A 13 0.77 15.15 -41.52
N SER A 14 0.53 14.39 -42.60
CA SER A 14 -0.80 13.93 -43.00
C SER A 14 -1.46 13.07 -41.94
N SER A 15 -0.82 12.02 -41.41
CA SER A 15 -1.40 11.17 -40.35
C SER A 15 -1.71 11.94 -39.05
N PHE A 16 -0.93 12.96 -38.74
CA PHE A 16 -1.15 13.86 -37.60
C PHE A 16 -2.21 14.94 -37.86
N ILE A 17 -2.45 15.27 -39.13
CA ILE A 17 -3.61 16.06 -39.52
C ILE A 17 -4.92 15.30 -39.29
N ALA A 18 -4.94 13.96 -39.42
CA ALA A 18 -6.07 13.13 -38.98
C ALA A 18 -6.24 13.23 -37.47
N ILE A 19 -5.14 13.19 -36.70
CA ILE A 19 -5.18 13.31 -35.25
C ILE A 19 -5.90 14.59 -34.88
N VAL A 20 -5.53 15.74 -35.42
CA VAL A 20 -6.15 17.01 -35.02
C VAL A 20 -7.52 17.25 -35.66
N MET A 21 -7.78 16.73 -36.86
CA MET A 21 -9.10 16.87 -37.50
C MET A 21 -10.15 15.90 -36.98
N ILE A 22 -9.74 14.71 -36.55
CA ILE A 22 -10.63 13.68 -36.03
C ILE A 22 -10.65 13.71 -34.48
N PHE A 23 -9.54 14.07 -33.82
CA PHE A 23 -9.50 14.36 -32.38
C PHE A 23 -9.62 15.83 -32.00
N GLY A 24 -9.89 16.76 -32.92
CA GLY A 24 -10.41 18.09 -32.55
C GLY A 24 -11.68 18.05 -31.67
N VAL A 25 -12.14 16.84 -31.44
CA VAL A 25 -13.33 16.35 -30.79
C VAL A 25 -13.06 15.74 -29.40
N LEU A 26 -11.80 15.55 -28.95
CA LEU A 26 -11.54 15.34 -27.50
C LEU A 26 -11.98 16.56 -26.65
N ALA A 27 -12.23 17.71 -27.30
CA ALA A 27 -12.73 18.93 -26.68
C ALA A 27 -14.26 19.13 -26.79
N THR A 28 -14.99 18.23 -27.44
CA THR A 28 -16.44 18.38 -27.59
C THR A 28 -17.22 17.46 -26.66
N MET A 29 -18.14 18.08 -25.92
CA MET A 29 -19.24 17.45 -25.16
C MET A 29 -18.89 17.05 -23.72
N ALA A 30 -19.06 18.02 -22.82
CA ALA A 30 -19.64 17.76 -21.52
C ALA A 30 -21.13 17.41 -21.72
N TYR A 31 -21.60 16.41 -20.98
CA TYR A 31 -22.98 15.98 -20.83
C TYR A 31 -23.99 17.16 -20.86
N ALA A 32 -24.67 17.36 -22.00
CA ALA A 32 -25.97 17.99 -22.10
C ALA A 32 -26.51 17.80 -23.53
N GLY A 33 -27.54 16.95 -23.64
CA GLY A 33 -28.44 16.73 -24.78
C GLY A 33 -28.10 17.35 -26.14
N GLY A 34 -27.70 16.46 -27.07
CA GLY A 34 -28.01 16.59 -28.49
C GLY A 34 -27.23 17.64 -29.26
N VAL A 35 -26.03 17.29 -29.71
CA VAL A 35 -25.39 17.92 -30.87
C VAL A 35 -24.75 16.82 -31.70
N HIS A 36 -25.15 16.74 -32.98
CA HIS A 36 -24.65 15.78 -33.95
C HIS A 36 -23.16 15.99 -34.24
N THR A 37 -22.45 14.90 -34.54
CA THR A 37 -21.17 14.91 -35.26
C THR A 37 -21.25 15.82 -36.48
N ASP A 38 -20.18 16.53 -36.80
CA ASP A 38 -20.11 17.25 -38.07
C ASP A 38 -20.22 16.20 -39.19
N THR A 39 -21.17 16.36 -40.10
CA THR A 39 -21.40 15.43 -41.22
C THR A 39 -20.13 15.15 -42.04
N TYR A 40 -19.20 16.11 -42.03
CA TYR A 40 -17.87 15.96 -42.60
C TYR A 40 -17.00 14.92 -41.87
N GLN A 41 -17.08 14.83 -40.53
CA GLN A 41 -16.35 13.83 -39.74
C GLN A 41 -16.83 12.41 -40.04
N GLU A 42 -18.13 12.20 -40.12
CA GLU A 42 -18.73 10.92 -40.52
C GLU A 42 -18.23 10.50 -41.91
N LEU A 43 -18.21 11.42 -42.87
CA LEU A 43 -17.66 11.16 -44.21
C LEU A 43 -16.20 10.70 -44.16
N ILE A 44 -15.36 11.38 -43.38
CA ILE A 44 -13.94 11.03 -43.26
C ILE A 44 -13.78 9.63 -42.66
N LEU A 45 -14.51 9.29 -41.61
CA LEU A 45 -14.46 7.96 -40.99
C LEU A 45 -14.89 6.85 -41.95
N GLU A 46 -15.95 7.08 -42.73
CA GLU A 46 -16.39 6.13 -43.75
C GLU A 46 -15.33 5.94 -44.83
N VAL A 47 -14.64 7.01 -45.26
CA VAL A 47 -13.52 6.89 -46.19
C VAL A 47 -12.40 6.03 -45.61
N LEU A 48 -12.04 6.18 -44.33
CA LEU A 48 -10.94 5.43 -43.71
C LEU A 48 -11.20 3.92 -43.60
N ASP A 49 -12.46 3.50 -43.69
CA ASP A 49 -12.91 2.11 -43.66
C ASP A 49 -12.92 1.45 -45.05
N LEU A 50 -12.86 2.25 -46.12
CA LEU A 50 -12.81 1.74 -47.49
C LEU A 50 -11.48 1.06 -47.80
N SER A 51 -11.42 0.16 -48.77
CA SER A 51 -10.14 -0.36 -49.26
C SER A 51 -9.23 0.77 -49.80
N LYS A 52 -7.90 0.59 -49.75
CA LYS A 52 -6.95 1.56 -50.32
C LYS A 52 -7.29 2.02 -51.74
N THR A 53 -7.75 1.11 -52.60
CA THR A 53 -8.15 1.43 -53.97
C THR A 53 -9.33 2.41 -54.00
N GLN A 54 -10.36 2.14 -53.19
CA GLN A 54 -11.53 3.01 -53.07
C GLN A 54 -11.20 4.35 -52.42
N ARG A 55 -10.32 4.39 -51.41
CA ARG A 55 -9.85 5.64 -50.80
C ARG A 55 -9.14 6.54 -51.82
N VAL A 56 -8.23 5.96 -52.60
CA VAL A 56 -7.53 6.68 -53.67
C VAL A 56 -8.53 7.19 -54.71
N GLN A 57 -9.47 6.35 -55.12
CA GLN A 57 -10.51 6.73 -56.06
C GLN A 57 -11.40 7.85 -55.53
N PHE A 58 -11.85 7.79 -54.27
CA PHE A 58 -12.65 8.84 -53.65
C PHE A 58 -11.90 10.18 -53.67
N VAL A 59 -10.65 10.19 -53.23
CA VAL A 59 -9.87 11.42 -53.18
C VAL A 59 -9.62 12.00 -54.58
N ASP A 60 -9.23 11.17 -55.56
CA ASP A 60 -8.88 11.65 -56.91
C ASP A 60 -10.10 12.00 -57.77
N ASP A 61 -11.20 11.27 -57.62
CA ASP A 61 -12.41 11.48 -58.42
C ASP A 61 -13.38 12.47 -57.81
N VAL A 62 -13.37 12.65 -56.50
CA VAL A 62 -14.30 13.52 -55.76
C VAL A 62 -13.52 14.70 -55.17
N LEU A 63 -12.79 14.48 -54.07
CA LEU A 63 -12.27 15.56 -53.24
C LEU A 63 -11.32 16.51 -53.99
N ALA A 64 -10.42 15.98 -54.81
CA ALA A 64 -9.44 16.77 -55.56
C ALA A 64 -10.07 17.68 -56.64
N LYS A 65 -11.35 17.48 -56.97
CA LYS A 65 -12.09 18.25 -57.99
C LYS A 65 -13.19 19.14 -57.42
N LEU A 66 -13.40 19.09 -56.10
CA LEU A 66 -14.40 19.92 -55.42
C LEU A 66 -14.01 21.40 -55.41
N THR A 67 -15.00 22.25 -55.62
CA THR A 67 -14.97 23.70 -55.47
C THR A 67 -16.20 24.14 -54.69
N GLU A 68 -16.18 25.37 -54.16
CA GLU A 68 -17.34 26.00 -53.49
C GLU A 68 -18.60 26.07 -54.37
N SER A 69 -18.46 25.88 -55.69
CA SER A 69 -19.55 25.99 -56.65
C SER A 69 -20.03 24.67 -57.27
N ASN A 70 -19.34 23.55 -57.04
CA ASN A 70 -19.64 22.29 -57.74
C ASN A 70 -19.89 21.09 -56.80
N TYR A 71 -19.85 21.28 -55.47
CA TYR A 71 -19.87 20.18 -54.52
C TYR A 71 -21.14 19.31 -54.61
N ALA A 72 -22.28 19.90 -54.96
CA ALA A 72 -23.55 19.18 -55.13
C ALA A 72 -23.50 18.17 -56.30
N ASP A 73 -22.72 18.44 -57.34
CA ASP A 73 -22.63 17.57 -58.53
C ASP A 73 -21.90 16.24 -58.24
N TYR A 74 -21.17 16.18 -57.12
CA TYR A 74 -20.36 15.04 -56.74
C TYR A 74 -21.05 14.09 -55.74
N VAL A 75 -22.27 14.38 -55.29
CA VAL A 75 -22.99 13.58 -54.29
C VAL A 75 -23.16 12.14 -54.75
N ASP A 76 -23.67 11.90 -55.97
CA ASP A 76 -23.89 10.54 -56.49
C ASP A 76 -22.57 9.78 -56.63
N ARG A 77 -21.54 10.44 -57.15
CA ARG A 77 -20.22 9.83 -57.34
C ARG A 77 -19.57 9.47 -56.01
N ALA A 78 -19.71 10.33 -55.01
CA ALA A 78 -19.22 10.07 -53.65
C ALA A 78 -19.91 8.84 -53.06
N LYS A 79 -21.24 8.77 -53.14
CA LYS A 79 -22.02 7.64 -52.63
C LYS A 79 -21.69 6.31 -53.29
N ASP A 80 -21.48 6.32 -54.61
CA ASP A 80 -21.09 5.12 -55.37
C ASP A 80 -19.75 4.53 -54.88
N ILE A 81 -18.80 5.39 -54.53
CA ILE A 81 -17.47 4.94 -54.06
C ILE A 81 -17.53 4.46 -52.60
N LEU A 82 -18.32 5.15 -51.76
CA LEU A 82 -18.42 4.90 -50.32
C LEU A 82 -19.25 3.66 -49.97
N GLY A 83 -20.15 3.19 -50.84
CA GLY A 83 -20.91 1.97 -50.58
C GLY A 83 -22.04 2.10 -49.54
N MET A 84 -22.63 3.30 -49.42
CA MET A 84 -23.84 3.68 -48.66
C MET A 84 -23.84 3.55 -47.13
N GLN A 85 -23.90 4.71 -46.45
CA GLN A 85 -24.33 4.93 -45.05
C GLN A 85 -25.03 6.31 -44.86
N LEU A 86 -24.62 7.34 -45.61
CA LEU A 86 -25.12 8.72 -45.49
C LEU A 86 -26.28 9.07 -46.45
N THR A 87 -27.21 9.94 -46.02
CA THR A 87 -28.25 10.54 -46.88
C THR A 87 -27.69 11.56 -47.88
N ASP A 88 -28.43 11.90 -48.93
CA ASP A 88 -28.01 12.90 -49.94
C ASP A 88 -27.73 14.26 -49.31
N SER A 89 -28.59 14.69 -48.37
CA SER A 89 -28.41 15.94 -47.64
C SER A 89 -27.16 15.91 -46.77
N GLN A 90 -26.87 14.78 -46.13
CA GLN A 90 -25.67 14.63 -45.32
C GLN A 90 -24.41 14.64 -46.20
N MET A 91 -24.42 13.87 -47.28
CA MET A 91 -23.31 13.83 -48.23
C MET A 91 -23.02 15.22 -48.81
N GLN A 92 -24.06 15.95 -49.22
CA GLN A 92 -23.92 17.29 -49.75
C GLN A 92 -23.29 18.26 -48.74
N LEU A 93 -23.75 18.25 -47.48
CA LEU A 93 -23.18 19.06 -46.41
C LEU A 93 -21.70 18.70 -46.15
N ALA A 94 -21.36 17.41 -46.15
CA ALA A 94 -19.98 16.98 -45.94
C ALA A 94 -19.04 17.43 -47.08
N LEU A 95 -19.49 17.33 -48.33
CA LEU A 95 -18.74 17.81 -49.49
C LEU A 95 -18.63 19.34 -49.52
N GLU A 96 -19.67 20.05 -49.10
CA GLU A 96 -19.65 21.51 -48.91
C GLU A 96 -18.63 21.93 -47.85
N SER A 97 -18.61 21.25 -46.69
CA SER A 97 -17.61 21.47 -45.64
C SER A 97 -16.19 21.28 -46.17
N TYR A 98 -15.93 20.22 -46.94
CA TYR A 98 -14.62 20.03 -47.58
C TYR A 98 -14.29 21.14 -48.60
N ALA A 99 -15.26 21.53 -49.43
CA ALA A 99 -15.05 22.54 -50.47
C ALA A 99 -14.61 23.88 -49.87
N ASN A 100 -15.21 24.27 -48.75
CA ASN A 100 -14.87 25.48 -47.99
C ASN A 100 -13.62 25.32 -47.08
N TYR A 101 -13.06 24.12 -46.98
CA TYR A 101 -11.86 23.88 -46.17
C TYR A 101 -10.64 24.62 -46.74
N PRO A 102 -9.73 25.20 -45.93
CA PRO A 102 -8.64 26.02 -46.45
C PRO A 102 -7.71 25.24 -47.38
N ASP A 103 -7.46 25.78 -48.58
CA ASP A 103 -6.67 25.12 -49.64
C ASP A 103 -5.26 24.70 -49.19
N LYS A 104 -4.64 25.48 -48.29
CA LYS A 104 -3.34 25.16 -47.70
C LYS A 104 -3.30 23.83 -46.93
N HIS A 105 -4.45 23.27 -46.56
CA HIS A 105 -4.58 22.04 -45.78
C HIS A 105 -5.19 20.87 -46.58
N LYS A 106 -5.89 21.13 -47.69
CA LYS A 106 -6.53 20.11 -48.54
C LYS A 106 -5.56 19.05 -49.08
N SER A 107 -4.37 19.47 -49.54
CA SER A 107 -3.37 18.54 -50.07
C SER A 107 -2.97 17.48 -49.05
N THR A 108 -2.79 17.90 -47.80
CA THR A 108 -2.30 17.03 -46.73
C THR A 108 -3.39 16.09 -46.22
N LEU A 109 -4.64 16.57 -46.14
CA LEU A 109 -5.79 15.71 -45.89
C LEU A 109 -5.98 14.67 -47.01
N ASN A 110 -5.81 15.05 -48.27
CA ASN A 110 -5.94 14.11 -49.38
C ASN A 110 -4.87 13.01 -49.33
N GLU A 111 -3.63 13.35 -49.00
CA GLU A 111 -2.56 12.35 -48.80
C GLU A 111 -2.85 11.40 -47.64
N LEU A 112 -3.44 11.91 -46.55
CA LEU A 112 -3.88 11.12 -45.41
C LEU A 112 -4.92 10.08 -45.82
N LEU A 113 -6.02 10.51 -46.42
CA LEU A 113 -7.13 9.60 -46.78
C LEU A 113 -6.66 8.47 -47.69
N LYS A 114 -5.70 8.76 -48.57
CA LYS A 114 -5.10 7.75 -49.45
C LYS A 114 -4.19 6.74 -48.74
N SER A 115 -3.56 7.13 -47.64
CA SER A 115 -2.46 6.37 -47.03
C SER A 115 -2.81 5.70 -45.70
N PHE A 116 -3.75 6.27 -44.95
CA PHE A 116 -4.19 5.77 -43.66
C PHE A 116 -5.35 4.76 -43.81
N GLU A 117 -5.38 3.75 -42.97
CA GLU A 117 -6.38 2.68 -42.93
C GLU A 117 -6.73 2.38 -41.48
N LEU A 118 -8.01 2.18 -41.18
CA LEU A 118 -8.39 1.68 -39.87
C LEU A 118 -7.91 0.23 -39.70
N PRO A 119 -7.35 -0.14 -38.53
CA PRO A 119 -6.99 -1.53 -38.26
C PRO A 119 -8.22 -2.43 -38.31
N GLU A 120 -8.10 -3.60 -38.96
CA GLU A 120 -9.13 -4.66 -38.92
C GLU A 120 -9.17 -5.41 -37.57
N LEU A 121 -8.21 -5.13 -36.67
CA LEU A 121 -8.09 -5.80 -35.39
C LEU A 121 -9.20 -5.36 -34.42
N THR A 122 -9.78 -6.32 -33.71
CA THR A 122 -10.57 -6.10 -32.50
C THR A 122 -9.62 -6.07 -31.31
N TYR A 123 -9.70 -5.02 -30.50
CA TYR A 123 -8.92 -4.90 -29.27
C TYR A 123 -9.70 -5.50 -28.10
N ASP A 124 -8.99 -6.06 -27.12
CA ASP A 124 -9.60 -6.41 -25.84
C ASP A 124 -9.77 -5.12 -25.01
N GLU A 125 -10.96 -4.54 -25.14
CA GLU A 125 -11.29 -3.18 -24.68
C GLU A 125 -12.46 -3.18 -23.68
N ASP A 126 -12.94 -4.36 -23.30
CA ASP A 126 -14.06 -4.55 -22.38
C ASP A 126 -13.69 -4.21 -20.92
N ASP A 127 -12.40 -4.10 -20.64
CA ASP A 127 -11.85 -3.79 -19.32
C ASP A 127 -11.92 -2.30 -18.94
N PHE A 128 -12.07 -1.40 -19.91
CA PHE A 128 -12.19 0.04 -19.70
C PHE A 128 -13.35 0.66 -20.50
N PRO A 129 -14.59 0.19 -20.28
CA PRO A 129 -15.72 0.52 -21.13
C PRO A 129 -16.05 2.01 -21.13
N ASN A 130 -15.90 2.75 -20.02
CA ASN A 130 -16.21 4.19 -20.02
C ASN A 130 -15.18 4.98 -20.83
N ILE A 131 -13.88 4.67 -20.69
CA ILE A 131 -12.84 5.26 -21.56
C ILE A 131 -13.12 4.95 -23.03
N ARG A 132 -13.40 3.69 -23.37
CA ARG A 132 -13.71 3.26 -24.74
C ARG A 132 -14.94 3.98 -25.29
N GLU A 133 -16.06 3.91 -24.60
CA GLU A 133 -17.32 4.53 -25.01
C GLU A 133 -17.18 6.04 -25.16
N ARG A 134 -16.41 6.69 -24.28
CA ARG A 134 -16.09 8.11 -24.40
C ARG A 134 -15.28 8.36 -25.67
N ILE A 135 -14.22 7.60 -25.93
CA ILE A 135 -13.42 7.75 -27.14
C ILE A 135 -14.28 7.52 -28.39
N ASN A 136 -15.10 6.47 -28.42
CA ASN A 136 -16.02 6.16 -29.52
C ASN A 136 -17.01 7.30 -29.75
N TYR A 137 -17.69 7.75 -28.69
CA TYR A 137 -18.66 8.83 -28.76
C TYR A 137 -18.03 10.13 -29.22
N LEU A 138 -16.84 10.44 -28.71
CA LEU A 138 -16.10 11.61 -29.17
C LEU A 138 -15.84 11.43 -30.67
N VAL A 139 -15.10 10.42 -31.10
CA VAL A 139 -14.71 10.31 -32.51
C VAL A 139 -15.90 10.19 -33.49
N THR A 140 -16.95 9.48 -33.12
CA THR A 140 -18.00 9.02 -34.06
C THR A 140 -19.39 9.58 -33.78
N GLY A 141 -19.61 10.24 -32.64
CA GLY A 141 -20.95 10.63 -32.17
C GLY A 141 -21.77 9.47 -31.59
N ASP A 142 -21.25 8.24 -31.63
CA ASP A 142 -21.90 7.02 -31.15
C ASP A 142 -20.94 6.25 -30.23
N SER A 143 -21.31 6.08 -28.95
CA SER A 143 -20.47 5.37 -27.99
C SER A 143 -20.26 3.88 -28.34
N SER A 144 -21.17 3.31 -29.14
CA SER A 144 -21.11 1.91 -29.56
C SER A 144 -20.30 1.67 -30.84
N ASN A 145 -19.89 2.73 -31.55
CA ASN A 145 -19.15 2.62 -32.79
C ASN A 145 -17.63 2.50 -32.53
N ASP A 146 -17.13 1.26 -32.59
CA ASP A 146 -15.74 0.87 -32.28
C ASP A 146 -14.68 1.49 -33.22
N LYS A 147 -15.08 2.08 -34.35
CA LYS A 147 -14.19 2.80 -35.26
C LYS A 147 -13.42 3.91 -34.53
N GLY A 148 -14.03 4.53 -33.52
CA GLY A 148 -13.40 5.57 -32.73
C GLY A 148 -12.19 5.08 -31.95
N PHE A 149 -12.33 3.97 -31.22
CA PHE A 149 -11.24 3.39 -30.45
C PHE A 149 -10.17 2.76 -31.36
N LYS A 150 -10.57 2.08 -32.46
CA LYS A 150 -9.61 1.59 -33.47
C LYS A 150 -8.74 2.70 -34.02
N LEU A 151 -9.35 3.84 -34.33
CA LEU A 151 -8.63 5.02 -34.77
C LEU A 151 -7.67 5.52 -33.69
N PHE A 152 -8.11 5.60 -32.43
CA PHE A 152 -7.24 5.98 -31.31
C PHE A 152 -5.99 5.11 -31.20
N VAL A 153 -6.14 3.78 -31.23
CA VAL A 153 -4.99 2.87 -31.14
C VAL A 153 -4.05 3.02 -32.33
N ALA A 154 -4.58 3.13 -33.55
CA ALA A 154 -3.78 3.34 -34.75
C ALA A 154 -2.97 4.64 -34.69
N LEU A 155 -3.57 5.69 -34.16
CA LEU A 155 -2.94 6.99 -34.01
C LEU A 155 -1.83 6.95 -32.96
N ILE A 156 -2.05 6.26 -31.85
CA ILE A 156 -1.00 6.04 -30.85
C ILE A 156 0.17 5.22 -31.41
N LYS A 157 -0.11 4.14 -32.17
CA LYS A 157 0.93 3.34 -32.84
C LYS A 157 1.80 4.22 -33.75
N ASN A 158 1.19 5.12 -34.50
CA ASN A 158 1.91 6.07 -35.35
C ASN A 158 2.70 7.12 -34.55
N LEU A 159 2.12 7.70 -33.50
CA LEU A 159 2.81 8.61 -32.57
C LEU A 159 4.09 7.97 -32.02
N ARG A 160 4.01 6.71 -31.60
CA ARG A 160 5.15 5.96 -31.07
C ARG A 160 6.25 5.74 -32.11
N ALA A 161 5.90 5.41 -33.35
CA ALA A 161 6.89 5.15 -34.41
C ALA A 161 7.84 6.34 -34.68
N PHE A 162 7.45 7.57 -34.31
CA PHE A 162 8.22 8.79 -34.54
C PHE A 162 8.74 9.46 -33.27
N ASN A 163 8.35 8.97 -32.09
CA ASN A 163 8.93 9.43 -30.84
C ASN A 163 10.03 8.45 -30.42
N SER A 164 11.27 8.94 -30.32
CA SER A 164 12.37 8.13 -29.79
C SER A 164 12.16 7.80 -28.31
N LYS A 165 11.47 8.69 -27.58
CA LYS A 165 11.10 8.52 -26.19
C LYS A 165 9.69 7.90 -26.04
N PRO A 166 9.39 7.28 -24.89
CA PRO A 166 8.04 6.88 -24.54
C PRO A 166 7.07 8.06 -24.67
N VAL A 167 5.81 7.76 -25.01
CA VAL A 167 4.74 8.77 -25.16
C VAL A 167 3.89 8.82 -23.91
N PHE A 168 3.71 7.69 -23.24
CA PHE A 168 2.88 7.56 -22.05
C PHE A 168 3.73 7.36 -20.81
N TYR A 169 3.33 7.98 -19.71
CA TYR A 169 4.02 7.96 -18.43
C TYR A 169 2.99 7.86 -17.30
N ASP A 170 3.47 7.52 -16.12
CA ASP A 170 2.74 7.83 -14.90
C ASP A 170 2.85 9.33 -14.60
N ALA A 171 1.74 9.94 -14.19
CA ALA A 171 1.73 11.35 -13.83
C ALA A 171 2.57 11.57 -12.56
N GLN A 172 3.41 12.61 -12.57
CA GLN A 172 4.30 12.89 -11.44
C GLN A 172 3.57 13.21 -10.14
N SER A 173 2.39 13.84 -10.22
CA SER A 173 1.60 14.21 -9.05
C SER A 173 0.76 13.05 -8.50
N ASN A 174 0.46 12.05 -9.34
CA ASN A 174 -0.30 10.88 -8.97
C ASN A 174 0.01 9.77 -9.97
N GLU A 175 0.82 8.81 -9.56
CA GLU A 175 1.28 7.73 -10.42
C GLU A 175 0.15 6.85 -10.98
N ARG A 176 -1.04 6.85 -10.35
CA ARG A 176 -2.23 6.15 -10.85
C ARG A 176 -2.86 6.85 -12.05
N LYS A 177 -2.56 8.13 -12.28
CA LYS A 177 -3.03 8.90 -13.46
C LYS A 177 -2.06 8.78 -14.63
N LEU A 178 -2.59 8.90 -15.84
CA LEU A 178 -1.84 8.89 -17.08
C LEU A 178 -1.24 10.28 -17.33
N ASP A 179 -0.02 10.31 -17.87
CA ASP A 179 0.57 11.52 -18.42
C ASP A 179 1.07 11.23 -19.85
N ILE A 180 0.75 12.13 -20.78
CA ILE A 180 1.08 11.98 -22.19
C ILE A 180 2.09 13.07 -22.54
N ARG A 181 3.28 12.67 -23.00
CA ARG A 181 4.38 13.60 -23.35
C ARG A 181 4.97 13.26 -24.71
N ILE A 182 5.21 14.28 -25.51
CA ILE A 182 5.80 14.14 -26.85
C ILE A 182 7.05 15.02 -26.92
N ASP A 183 8.15 14.45 -26.44
CA ASP A 183 9.43 15.14 -26.32
C ASP A 183 10.32 14.93 -27.56
N GLY A 184 11.01 15.99 -28.00
CA GLY A 184 12.12 15.88 -28.94
C GLY A 184 11.73 15.83 -30.42
N ASN A 185 10.54 16.33 -30.79
CA ASN A 185 10.09 16.43 -32.17
C ASN A 185 9.41 17.78 -32.47
N GLU A 186 10.18 18.88 -32.35
CA GLU A 186 9.69 20.26 -32.54
C GLU A 186 9.08 20.50 -33.93
N THR A 187 9.62 19.87 -34.98
CA THR A 187 9.07 20.02 -36.34
C THR A 187 7.65 19.44 -36.46
N LEU A 188 7.39 18.32 -35.80
CA LEU A 188 6.06 17.74 -35.73
C LEU A 188 5.11 18.63 -34.91
N LYS A 189 5.59 19.12 -33.77
CA LYS A 189 4.84 20.02 -32.89
C LYS A 189 4.43 21.32 -33.61
N ASP A 190 5.37 22.00 -34.28
CA ASP A 190 5.12 23.21 -35.07
C ASP A 190 4.09 22.99 -36.19
N GLY A 191 4.07 21.78 -36.78
CA GLY A 191 3.10 21.40 -37.80
C GLY A 191 1.70 21.21 -37.22
N LEU A 192 1.62 20.64 -36.02
CA LEU A 192 0.39 20.39 -35.28
C LEU A 192 -0.22 21.66 -34.72
N ASP A 193 0.58 22.56 -34.16
CA ASP A 193 0.12 23.85 -33.64
C ASP A 193 -0.59 24.67 -34.71
N LYS A 194 0.01 24.77 -35.91
CA LYS A 194 -0.57 25.50 -37.06
C LYS A 194 -1.90 24.94 -37.53
N LEU A 195 -2.09 23.64 -37.35
CA LEU A 195 -3.30 22.95 -37.75
C LEU A 195 -4.39 23.09 -36.68
N ILE A 196 -4.05 22.92 -35.41
CA ILE A 196 -4.97 23.14 -34.29
C ILE A 196 -5.50 24.57 -34.33
N ASP A 197 -4.62 25.55 -34.59
CA ASP A 197 -4.99 26.94 -34.82
C ASP A 197 -5.85 27.16 -36.08
N SER A 198 -6.02 26.17 -36.96
CA SER A 198 -6.92 26.28 -38.13
C SER A 198 -8.32 25.73 -37.91
N ILE A 199 -8.61 25.12 -36.74
CA ILE A 199 -9.89 24.49 -36.43
C ILE A 199 -10.69 25.34 -35.43
N ASP A 200 -11.73 26.01 -35.91
CA ASP A 200 -12.53 26.94 -35.11
C ASP A 200 -13.25 26.28 -33.92
N SER A 201 -13.68 25.02 -34.06
CA SER A 201 -14.32 24.27 -32.97
C SER A 201 -13.39 24.02 -31.78
N LEU A 202 -12.08 23.87 -32.02
CA LEU A 202 -11.06 23.74 -30.98
C LEU A 202 -10.77 25.08 -30.29
N LYS A 203 -10.72 26.17 -31.06
CA LYS A 203 -10.53 27.53 -30.51
C LYS A 203 -11.64 27.94 -29.55
N GLN A 204 -12.89 27.57 -29.85
CA GLN A 204 -14.04 27.82 -28.98
C GLN A 204 -13.99 27.05 -27.64
N LYS A 205 -13.02 26.14 -27.49
CA LYS A 205 -12.81 25.29 -26.32
C LYS A 205 -11.44 25.51 -25.66
N ASP A 206 -10.80 26.65 -25.94
CA ASP A 206 -9.49 27.03 -25.41
C ASP A 206 -8.36 26.05 -25.75
N VAL A 207 -8.47 25.34 -26.89
CA VAL A 207 -7.41 24.51 -27.45
C VAL A 207 -6.81 25.21 -28.67
N SER A 208 -5.66 25.85 -28.48
CA SER A 208 -5.00 26.68 -29.50
C SER A 208 -3.72 26.08 -30.07
N ASP A 209 -3.19 25.03 -29.43
CA ASP A 209 -1.93 24.39 -29.78
C ASP A 209 -1.94 22.91 -29.35
N PHE A 210 -0.87 22.21 -29.68
CA PHE A 210 -0.74 20.79 -29.43
C PHE A 210 -0.62 20.46 -27.93
N ASP A 211 0.01 21.32 -27.14
CA ASP A 211 0.16 21.10 -25.70
C ASP A 211 -1.17 21.21 -24.97
N SER A 212 -1.98 22.23 -25.30
CA SER A 212 -3.34 22.41 -24.78
C SER A 212 -4.25 21.26 -25.19
N PHE A 213 -4.08 20.74 -26.42
CA PHE A 213 -4.77 19.54 -26.88
C PHE A 213 -4.42 18.29 -26.04
N ILE A 214 -3.12 18.00 -25.86
CA ILE A 214 -2.64 16.87 -25.05
C ILE A 214 -3.10 17.00 -23.60
N THR A 215 -3.06 18.20 -23.04
CA THR A 215 -3.54 18.49 -21.69
C THR A 215 -5.02 18.13 -21.55
N ARG A 216 -5.85 18.54 -22.52
CA ARG A 216 -7.28 18.23 -22.52
C ARG A 216 -7.53 16.72 -22.64
N ALA A 217 -6.88 16.06 -23.59
CA ALA A 217 -6.98 14.62 -23.80
C ALA A 217 -6.64 13.82 -22.52
N THR A 218 -5.53 14.20 -21.88
CA THR A 218 -5.05 13.59 -20.63
C THR A 218 -6.06 13.80 -19.50
N ALA A 219 -6.67 14.98 -19.39
CA ALA A 219 -7.70 15.26 -18.40
C ALA A 219 -8.97 14.41 -18.60
N GLU A 220 -9.42 14.24 -19.85
CA GLU A 220 -10.61 13.42 -20.16
C GLU A 220 -10.38 11.93 -19.84
N ILE A 221 -9.18 11.39 -20.12
CA ILE A 221 -8.81 10.03 -19.71
C ILE A 221 -8.76 9.93 -18.18
N ASN A 222 -8.09 10.88 -17.53
CA ASN A 222 -7.88 10.87 -16.08
C ASN A 222 -9.14 11.13 -15.24
N ALA A 223 -10.22 11.59 -15.86
CA ALA A 223 -11.54 11.73 -15.25
C ALA A 223 -12.24 10.39 -15.00
N ASN A 224 -11.74 9.29 -15.58
CA ASN A 224 -12.23 7.94 -15.34
C ASN A 224 -11.65 7.35 -14.04
N SER A 225 -12.18 6.19 -13.65
CA SER A 225 -11.71 5.49 -12.45
C SER A 225 -10.23 5.11 -12.59
N ASP A 226 -9.50 5.10 -11.46
CA ASP A 226 -8.09 4.66 -11.46
C ASP A 226 -7.93 3.25 -12.04
N ARG A 227 -8.97 2.40 -11.89
CA ARG A 227 -9.02 1.06 -12.47
C ARG A 227 -9.03 1.06 -13.99
N GLU A 228 -9.91 1.82 -14.62
CA GLU A 228 -9.93 1.90 -16.09
C GLU A 228 -8.65 2.54 -16.62
N ILE A 229 -8.08 3.53 -15.89
CA ILE A 229 -6.79 4.14 -16.27
C ILE A 229 -5.67 3.11 -16.19
N TYR A 230 -5.63 2.27 -15.15
CA TYR A 230 -4.66 1.19 -15.03
C TYR A 230 -4.80 0.18 -16.18
N LEU A 231 -6.02 -0.25 -16.50
CA LEU A 231 -6.28 -1.21 -17.58
C LEU A 231 -5.91 -0.61 -18.94
N LEU A 232 -6.22 0.68 -19.18
CA LEU A 232 -5.74 1.40 -20.37
C LEU A 232 -4.21 1.44 -20.43
N LYS A 233 -3.53 1.74 -19.32
CA LYS A 233 -2.05 1.75 -19.28
C LYS A 233 -1.47 0.34 -19.56
N SER A 234 -2.10 -0.71 -19.03
CA SER A 234 -1.69 -2.10 -19.29
C SER A 234 -1.86 -2.44 -20.76
N PHE A 235 -3.03 -2.14 -21.31
CA PHE A 235 -3.33 -2.26 -22.73
C PHE A 235 -2.28 -1.52 -23.60
N ILE A 236 -1.98 -0.26 -23.29
CA ILE A 236 -0.95 0.53 -23.99
C ILE A 236 0.41 -0.18 -23.93
N LYS A 237 0.81 -0.70 -22.76
CA LYS A 237 2.10 -1.40 -22.60
C LYS A 237 2.15 -2.72 -23.38
N GLU A 238 1.06 -3.47 -23.40
CA GLU A 238 0.96 -4.76 -24.09
C GLU A 238 0.88 -4.60 -25.60
N GLU A 239 -0.02 -3.75 -26.10
CA GLU A 239 -0.27 -3.56 -27.53
C GLU A 239 0.81 -2.76 -28.26
N LEU A 240 1.48 -1.85 -27.57
CA LEU A 240 2.44 -0.92 -28.17
C LEU A 240 3.88 -1.21 -27.73
N GLY A 241 4.04 -2.17 -26.83
CA GLY A 241 5.31 -2.60 -26.24
C GLY A 241 5.83 -1.68 -25.15
N ALA A 242 6.72 -2.21 -24.33
CA ALA A 242 7.35 -1.54 -23.17
C ALA A 242 8.08 -0.22 -23.49
N SER A 243 8.27 0.08 -24.76
CA SER A 243 8.91 1.31 -25.22
C SER A 243 7.94 2.48 -25.39
N ALA A 244 6.62 2.22 -25.46
CA ALA A 244 5.58 3.23 -25.59
C ALA A 244 5.15 3.86 -24.27
N TYR A 245 5.22 3.08 -23.19
CA TYR A 245 4.84 3.48 -21.84
C TYR A 245 6.03 3.35 -20.88
N ALA A 246 6.39 4.43 -20.22
CA ALA A 246 7.44 4.50 -19.20
C ALA A 246 6.86 4.91 -17.85
N GLY A 247 6.16 3.96 -17.24
CA GLY A 247 5.67 4.03 -15.87
C GLY A 247 5.78 2.67 -15.17
N ASN A 248 5.44 2.67 -13.89
CA ASN A 248 5.49 1.51 -13.00
C ASN A 248 4.18 0.72 -12.99
N LEU A 249 3.11 1.22 -13.63
CA LEU A 249 1.77 0.60 -13.59
C LEU A 249 1.30 0.33 -12.15
N PRO A 250 1.22 1.35 -11.29
CA PRO A 250 0.74 1.16 -9.93
C PRO A 250 -0.70 0.65 -9.97
N ARG A 251 -0.93 -0.54 -9.38
CA ARG A 251 -2.27 -1.14 -9.31
C ARG A 251 -3.17 -0.27 -8.44
N PRO A 252 -4.37 0.10 -8.92
CA PRO A 252 -5.29 0.92 -8.15
C PRO A 252 -6.06 0.05 -7.17
N VAL A 253 -6.28 0.58 -5.97
CA VAL A 253 -7.19 -0.05 -5.00
C VAL A 253 -8.62 0.33 -5.35
N ASP A 254 -9.50 -0.68 -5.34
CA ASP A 254 -10.90 -0.53 -5.71
C ASP A 254 -11.59 0.56 -4.85
N PRO A 255 -12.34 1.50 -5.44
CA PRO A 255 -13.04 2.53 -4.67
C PRO A 255 -13.96 1.95 -3.59
N LEU A 256 -14.63 0.83 -3.85
CA LEU A 256 -15.45 0.15 -2.85
C LEU A 256 -14.55 -0.38 -1.73
N GLN A 257 -13.43 -1.02 -2.04
CA GLN A 257 -12.46 -1.47 -1.03
C GLN A 257 -11.96 -0.32 -0.15
N LYS A 258 -11.60 0.83 -0.75
CA LYS A 258 -11.19 2.04 0.01
C LYS A 258 -12.29 2.53 0.95
N VAL A 259 -13.53 2.58 0.47
CA VAL A 259 -14.69 2.99 1.29
C VAL A 259 -14.90 2.00 2.44
N LEU A 260 -14.84 0.70 2.18
CA LEU A 260 -15.02 -0.34 3.20
C LEU A 260 -13.92 -0.28 4.28
N LEU A 261 -12.66 -0.13 3.88
CA LEU A 261 -11.54 0.01 4.82
C LEU A 261 -11.68 1.29 5.65
N GLY A 262 -11.99 2.42 5.02
CA GLY A 262 -12.19 3.68 5.73
C GLY A 262 -13.39 3.66 6.69
N LEU A 263 -14.49 2.98 6.32
CA LEU A 263 -15.61 2.77 7.25
C LEU A 263 -15.20 1.95 8.45
N SER A 264 -14.34 0.95 8.25
CA SER A 264 -13.93 0.02 9.31
C SER A 264 -13.09 0.69 10.41
N GLU A 265 -12.53 1.88 10.17
CA GLU A 265 -11.86 2.71 11.18
C GLU A 265 -12.80 3.57 12.03
N LEU A 266 -14.10 3.56 11.73
CA LEU A 266 -15.08 4.33 12.48
C LEU A 266 -15.68 3.50 13.61
N GLU A 267 -16.15 4.18 14.65
CA GLU A 267 -16.93 3.52 15.70
C GLU A 267 -18.19 2.86 15.10
N LEU A 268 -18.65 1.77 15.70
CA LEU A 268 -19.81 1.00 15.22
C LEU A 268 -21.04 1.88 14.96
N ARG A 269 -21.26 2.91 15.78
CA ARG A 269 -22.38 3.86 15.62
C ARG A 269 -22.31 4.61 14.29
N GLU A 270 -21.12 5.02 13.86
CA GLU A 270 -20.90 5.75 12.61
C GLU A 270 -21.03 4.82 11.40
N ARG A 271 -20.48 3.60 11.51
CA ARG A 271 -20.65 2.53 10.51
C ARG A 271 -22.13 2.20 10.27
N VAL A 272 -22.89 2.00 11.35
CA VAL A 272 -24.35 1.77 11.29
C VAL A 272 -25.09 3.00 10.74
N SER A 273 -24.65 4.22 11.09
CA SER A 273 -25.20 5.45 10.52
C SER A 273 -24.98 5.52 9.01
N PHE A 274 -23.80 5.13 8.52
CA PHE A 274 -23.50 5.07 7.09
C PHE A 274 -24.45 4.12 6.36
N VAL A 275 -24.61 2.90 6.87
CA VAL A 275 -25.53 1.91 6.29
C VAL A 275 -26.96 2.46 6.22
N ASN A 276 -27.48 2.98 7.33
CA ASN A 276 -28.89 3.39 7.43
C ASN A 276 -29.21 4.69 6.68
N LYS A 277 -28.27 5.64 6.63
CA LYS A 277 -28.51 6.95 6.01
C LYS A 277 -28.14 6.99 4.54
N ILE A 278 -27.12 6.22 4.15
CA ILE A 278 -26.54 6.24 2.80
C ILE A 278 -26.95 4.97 2.05
N LEU A 279 -26.38 3.82 2.43
CA LEU A 279 -26.50 2.59 1.63
C LEU A 279 -27.95 2.10 1.49
N ALA A 280 -28.76 2.23 2.54
CA ALA A 280 -30.16 1.83 2.51
C ALA A 280 -31.04 2.65 1.54
N LYS A 281 -30.56 3.79 1.03
CA LYS A 281 -31.34 4.73 0.19
C LYS A 281 -30.74 4.98 -1.18
N VAL A 282 -29.50 4.51 -1.40
CA VAL A 282 -28.76 4.76 -2.62
C VAL A 282 -29.27 3.85 -3.74
N THR A 283 -29.40 4.43 -4.93
CA THR A 283 -29.82 3.80 -6.18
C THR A 283 -28.89 4.25 -7.29
N THR A 284 -28.93 3.57 -8.44
CA THR A 284 -28.14 3.95 -9.62
C THR A 284 -28.45 5.36 -10.13
N ASP A 285 -29.62 5.89 -9.79
CA ASP A 285 -30.11 7.18 -10.30
C ASP A 285 -29.82 8.35 -9.35
N ASN A 286 -29.65 8.08 -8.04
CA ASN A 286 -29.49 9.12 -7.02
C ASN A 286 -28.17 9.06 -6.24
N TYR A 287 -27.24 8.15 -6.59
CA TYR A 287 -26.00 7.97 -5.83
C TYR A 287 -25.16 9.25 -5.69
N ALA A 288 -25.20 10.13 -6.69
CA ALA A 288 -24.46 11.39 -6.70
C ALA A 288 -24.90 12.33 -5.55
N ASP A 289 -26.18 12.32 -5.18
CA ASP A 289 -26.73 13.16 -4.12
C ASP A 289 -26.16 12.80 -2.73
N TYR A 290 -25.70 11.55 -2.58
CA TYR A 290 -25.19 11.03 -1.31
C TYR A 290 -23.68 11.16 -1.14
N ILE A 291 -22.94 11.64 -2.15
CA ILE A 291 -21.46 11.71 -2.10
C ILE A 291 -20.99 12.57 -0.91
N ASN A 292 -21.58 13.75 -0.73
CA ASN A 292 -21.17 14.67 0.33
C ASN A 292 -21.51 14.13 1.72
N ASP A 293 -22.70 13.57 1.90
CA ASP A 293 -23.14 12.98 3.17
C ASP A 293 -22.29 11.76 3.53
N ALA A 294 -21.98 10.90 2.55
CA ALA A 294 -21.12 9.74 2.72
C ALA A 294 -19.72 10.15 3.16
N LYS A 295 -19.11 11.13 2.50
CA LYS A 295 -17.80 11.67 2.88
C LYS A 295 -17.80 12.33 4.26
N GLY A 296 -18.88 13.03 4.61
CA GLY A 296 -19.05 13.64 5.92
C GLY A 296 -19.02 12.62 7.06
N ILE A 297 -19.56 11.42 6.84
CA ILE A 297 -19.48 10.31 7.80
C ILE A 297 -18.09 9.67 7.82
N LEU A 298 -17.51 9.42 6.64
CA LEU A 298 -16.22 8.72 6.51
C LEU A 298 -15.04 9.50 7.08
N LYS A 299 -15.13 10.83 7.19
CA LYS A 299 -14.05 11.71 7.66
C LYS A 299 -12.71 11.47 6.94
N ALA A 300 -12.74 10.93 5.72
CA ALA A 300 -11.60 10.34 5.04
C ALA A 300 -11.15 11.13 3.81
N SER A 301 -9.90 10.92 3.40
CA SER A 301 -9.25 11.46 2.19
C SER A 301 -9.72 10.75 0.89
N ILE A 302 -11.02 10.50 0.74
CA ILE A 302 -11.60 9.91 -0.48
C ILE A 302 -12.09 11.03 -1.41
N SER A 303 -11.74 10.96 -2.70
CA SER A 303 -12.20 11.93 -3.70
C SER A 303 -13.69 11.75 -4.03
N ASP A 304 -14.33 12.79 -4.55
CA ASP A 304 -15.75 12.73 -4.93
C ASP A 304 -15.99 11.67 -6.01
N LEU A 305 -15.04 11.51 -6.93
CA LEU A 305 -15.08 10.52 -7.99
C LEU A 305 -15.01 9.09 -7.42
N GLU A 306 -14.08 8.83 -6.50
CA GLU A 306 -13.96 7.50 -5.85
C GLU A 306 -15.20 7.18 -5.03
N MET A 307 -15.69 8.13 -4.22
CA MET A 307 -16.91 7.95 -3.44
C MET A 307 -18.12 7.69 -4.35
N GLY A 308 -18.29 8.50 -5.40
CA GLY A 308 -19.36 8.33 -6.36
C GLY A 308 -19.30 6.97 -7.07
N SER A 309 -18.11 6.53 -7.44
CA SER A 309 -17.89 5.21 -8.07
C SER A 309 -18.27 4.07 -7.13
N ALA A 310 -17.84 4.14 -5.87
CA ALA A 310 -18.16 3.13 -4.85
C ALA A 310 -19.68 3.04 -4.58
N LEU A 311 -20.35 4.19 -4.43
CA LEU A 311 -21.79 4.25 -4.21
C LEU A 311 -22.59 3.75 -5.42
N LYS A 312 -22.17 4.11 -6.64
CA LYS A 312 -22.79 3.63 -7.88
C LYS A 312 -22.64 2.12 -8.02
N LEU A 313 -21.45 1.59 -7.75
CA LEU A 313 -21.20 0.15 -7.75
C LEU A 313 -22.09 -0.54 -6.72
N TYR A 314 -22.08 -0.11 -5.47
CA TYR A 314 -22.95 -0.70 -4.43
C TYR A 314 -24.42 -0.68 -4.87
N ALA A 315 -24.89 0.43 -5.44
CA ALA A 315 -26.28 0.58 -5.86
C ALA A 315 -26.71 -0.45 -6.93
N SER A 316 -25.81 -0.85 -7.83
CA SER A 316 -26.07 -1.82 -8.91
C SER A 316 -26.03 -3.29 -8.45
N LEU A 317 -25.54 -3.56 -7.24
CA LEU A 317 -25.39 -4.91 -6.72
C LEU A 317 -26.73 -5.59 -6.38
N SER A 318 -26.70 -6.93 -6.41
CA SER A 318 -27.80 -7.77 -5.93
C SER A 318 -28.07 -7.55 -4.43
N ASN A 319 -29.30 -7.83 -3.97
CA ASN A 319 -29.66 -7.73 -2.55
C ASN A 319 -28.79 -8.64 -1.66
N ARG A 320 -28.35 -9.79 -2.18
CA ARG A 320 -27.43 -10.70 -1.48
C ARG A 320 -26.08 -10.01 -1.24
N SER A 321 -25.46 -9.50 -2.31
CA SER A 321 -24.16 -8.80 -2.26
C SER A 321 -24.22 -7.55 -1.38
N LYS A 322 -25.31 -6.78 -1.45
CA LYS A 322 -25.55 -5.64 -0.55
C LYS A 322 -25.58 -6.06 0.92
N GLY A 323 -26.26 -7.17 1.22
CA GLY A 323 -26.31 -7.73 2.57
C GLY A 323 -24.93 -8.15 3.09
N GLU A 324 -24.07 -8.71 2.24
CA GLU A 324 -22.70 -9.07 2.62
C GLU A 324 -21.81 -7.85 2.88
N ILE A 325 -21.92 -6.81 2.04
CA ILE A 325 -21.23 -5.54 2.28
C ILE A 325 -21.68 -4.89 3.59
N GLU A 326 -22.99 -4.86 3.85
CA GLU A 326 -23.50 -4.31 5.10
C GLU A 326 -23.08 -5.12 6.32
N TRP A 327 -23.00 -6.44 6.19
CA TRP A 327 -22.46 -7.30 7.23
C TRP A 327 -20.99 -6.97 7.48
N PHE A 328 -20.18 -6.87 6.42
CA PHE A 328 -18.77 -6.50 6.50
C PHE A 328 -18.59 -5.17 7.26
N ILE A 329 -19.32 -4.13 6.85
CA ILE A 329 -19.27 -2.80 7.49
C ILE A 329 -19.59 -2.88 8.98
N LYS A 330 -20.48 -3.78 9.42
CA LYS A 330 -20.85 -3.90 10.84
C LYS A 330 -19.88 -4.79 11.63
N ALA A 331 -19.26 -5.76 10.97
CA ALA A 331 -18.44 -6.79 11.62
C ALA A 331 -16.95 -6.40 11.72
N PHE A 332 -16.40 -5.68 10.74
CA PHE A 332 -14.97 -5.37 10.68
C PHE A 332 -14.61 -4.08 11.40
N ASP A 333 -13.90 -4.20 12.52
CA ASP A 333 -13.44 -3.09 13.35
C ASP A 333 -11.92 -2.95 13.30
N LEU A 334 -11.45 -1.84 12.71
CA LEU A 334 -10.04 -1.48 12.56
C LEU A 334 -9.66 -0.26 13.44
N THR A 335 -10.47 0.07 14.45
CA THR A 335 -10.20 1.21 15.34
C THR A 335 -8.99 0.99 16.24
N GLU A 336 -8.65 -0.27 16.51
CA GLU A 336 -7.49 -0.63 17.35
C GLU A 336 -6.18 -0.48 16.58
N ALA A 337 -5.20 0.14 17.23
CA ALA A 337 -3.84 0.25 16.70
C ALA A 337 -3.13 -1.10 16.75
N ILE A 338 -2.30 -1.37 15.73
CA ILE A 338 -1.42 -2.53 15.69
C ILE A 338 0.02 -2.07 15.81
N ASP A 339 0.74 -2.61 16.79
CA ASP A 339 2.18 -2.42 16.89
C ASP A 339 2.91 -3.35 15.90
N THR A 340 3.37 -2.75 14.80
CA THR A 340 4.16 -3.44 13.77
C THR A 340 5.65 -3.18 13.88
N THR A 341 6.13 -2.58 14.97
CA THR A 341 7.55 -2.17 15.11
C THR A 341 8.53 -3.34 15.02
N ALA A 342 8.08 -4.55 15.35
CA ALA A 342 8.87 -5.77 15.29
C ALA A 342 8.82 -6.49 13.92
N PHE A 343 7.93 -6.07 13.01
CA PHE A 343 7.83 -6.61 11.65
C PHE A 343 7.47 -5.48 10.64
N PRO A 344 8.26 -4.39 10.60
CA PRO A 344 7.90 -3.19 9.85
C PRO A 344 7.93 -3.39 8.33
N LYS A 345 8.75 -4.31 7.81
CA LYS A 345 8.83 -4.57 6.37
C LYS A 345 7.62 -5.40 5.93
N LEU A 346 7.33 -6.48 6.64
CA LEU A 346 6.16 -7.31 6.37
C LEU A 346 4.85 -6.50 6.50
N ALA A 347 4.76 -5.62 7.50
CA ALA A 347 3.62 -4.73 7.63
C ALA A 347 3.46 -3.78 6.43
N LYS A 348 4.56 -3.21 5.92
CA LYS A 348 4.54 -2.37 4.71
C LYS A 348 4.12 -3.12 3.47
N ASP A 349 4.59 -4.37 3.31
CA ASP A 349 4.20 -5.22 2.19
C ASP A 349 2.70 -5.53 2.27
N ILE A 350 2.19 -5.96 3.43
CA ILE A 350 0.75 -6.17 3.64
C ILE A 350 -0.05 -4.88 3.38
N ASN A 351 0.42 -3.74 3.89
CA ASN A 351 -0.24 -2.46 3.68
C ASN A 351 -0.30 -2.12 2.19
N TYR A 352 0.81 -2.21 1.47
CA TYR A 352 0.85 -1.96 0.04
C TYR A 352 -0.11 -2.87 -0.72
N GLU A 353 -0.16 -4.15 -0.36
CA GLU A 353 -1.02 -5.12 -1.04
C GLU A 353 -2.52 -4.85 -0.80
N VAL A 354 -2.90 -4.36 0.37
CA VAL A 354 -4.31 -4.11 0.71
C VAL A 354 -4.77 -2.69 0.33
N THR A 355 -3.95 -1.66 0.56
CA THR A 355 -4.34 -0.24 0.44
C THR A 355 -3.67 0.47 -0.75
N GLY A 356 -2.66 -0.16 -1.34
CA GLY A 356 -1.81 0.45 -2.36
C GLY A 356 -0.90 1.55 -1.81
N ASP A 357 -0.78 1.68 -0.48
CA ASP A 357 0.13 2.59 0.22
C ASP A 357 0.82 1.82 1.36
N PRO A 358 2.16 1.64 1.32
CA PRO A 358 2.87 0.88 2.36
C PRO A 358 2.81 1.55 3.75
N HIS A 359 2.46 2.83 3.82
CA HIS A 359 2.36 3.58 5.08
C HIS A 359 0.92 3.69 5.60
N ASP A 360 -0.07 3.18 4.87
CA ASP A 360 -1.45 3.12 5.33
C ASP A 360 -1.67 1.82 6.13
N ASP A 361 -1.65 1.95 7.47
CA ASP A 361 -1.73 0.83 8.41
C ASP A 361 -3.09 0.08 8.39
N LYS A 362 -4.08 0.56 7.62
CA LYS A 362 -5.35 -0.15 7.41
C LYS A 362 -5.15 -1.54 6.85
N GLY A 363 -4.10 -1.78 6.05
CA GLY A 363 -3.88 -3.08 5.43
C GLY A 363 -3.55 -4.17 6.44
N VAL A 364 -2.54 -3.94 7.28
CA VAL A 364 -2.15 -4.88 8.33
C VAL A 364 -3.24 -5.03 9.39
N LYS A 365 -3.94 -3.93 9.74
CA LYS A 365 -5.14 -3.97 10.59
C LYS A 365 -6.20 -4.90 10.01
N PHE A 366 -6.52 -4.72 8.73
CA PHE A 366 -7.49 -5.52 8.02
C PHE A 366 -7.13 -7.02 8.06
N VAL A 367 -5.90 -7.37 7.68
CA VAL A 367 -5.46 -8.79 7.65
C VAL A 367 -5.54 -9.42 9.03
N VAL A 368 -5.01 -8.77 10.06
CA VAL A 368 -5.01 -9.32 11.42
C VAL A 368 -6.44 -9.50 11.95
N LYS A 369 -7.30 -8.49 11.77
CA LYS A 369 -8.70 -8.55 12.23
C LYS A 369 -9.53 -9.54 11.41
N ALA A 370 -9.20 -9.75 10.14
CA ALA A 370 -9.80 -10.80 9.33
C ALA A 370 -9.49 -12.20 9.89
N LEU A 371 -8.22 -12.44 10.24
CA LEU A 371 -7.80 -13.70 10.84
C LEU A 371 -8.47 -13.94 12.20
N ASP A 372 -8.54 -12.92 13.04
CA ASP A 372 -9.23 -12.99 14.35
C ASP A 372 -10.73 -13.28 14.21
N LEU A 373 -11.43 -12.54 13.34
CA LEU A 373 -12.86 -12.74 13.10
C LEU A 373 -13.15 -14.15 12.56
N ALA A 374 -12.42 -14.58 11.54
CA ALA A 374 -12.63 -15.87 10.92
C ALA A 374 -12.27 -17.02 11.88
N SER A 375 -11.22 -16.86 12.68
CA SER A 375 -10.87 -17.80 13.76
C SER A 375 -11.95 -17.87 14.85
N THR A 376 -12.51 -16.72 15.24
CA THR A 376 -13.59 -16.63 16.23
C THR A 376 -14.87 -17.33 15.74
N ILE A 377 -15.22 -17.17 14.46
CA ILE A 377 -16.42 -17.79 13.87
C ILE A 377 -16.25 -19.30 13.73
N THR A 378 -15.06 -19.76 13.34
CA THR A 378 -14.78 -21.18 13.07
C THR A 378 -14.41 -21.96 14.33
N GLY A 379 -13.92 -21.28 15.36
CA GLY A 379 -13.32 -21.90 16.54
C GLY A 379 -11.99 -22.60 16.24
N LYS A 380 -11.33 -22.27 15.12
CA LYS A 380 -10.08 -22.88 14.67
C LYS A 380 -9.05 -21.80 14.34
N ALA A 381 -7.78 -22.10 14.61
CA ALA A 381 -6.68 -21.30 14.12
C ALA A 381 -6.60 -21.38 12.61
N LEU A 382 -6.36 -20.22 12.00
CA LEU A 382 -6.18 -20.09 10.56
C LEU A 382 -4.71 -20.01 10.16
N VAL A 383 -3.79 -19.81 11.12
CA VAL A 383 -2.36 -19.71 10.84
C VAL A 383 -1.60 -20.79 11.60
N THR A 384 -0.71 -21.50 10.90
CA THR A 384 0.24 -22.44 11.49
C THR A 384 1.66 -22.17 11.00
N ASP A 385 2.62 -22.89 11.56
CA ASP A 385 3.93 -23.04 10.91
C ASP A 385 3.76 -23.88 9.65
N ASN A 386 4.40 -23.45 8.56
CA ASN A 386 4.41 -24.20 7.32
C ASN A 386 5.06 -25.58 7.53
N SER A 387 4.38 -26.59 6.99
CA SER A 387 4.75 -27.99 7.13
C SER A 387 6.13 -28.35 6.57
N ASP A 388 6.56 -27.70 5.47
CA ASP A 388 7.85 -27.91 4.83
C ASP A 388 8.95 -27.01 5.40
N ASN A 389 8.62 -25.75 5.71
CA ASN A 389 9.53 -24.79 6.31
C ASN A 389 8.89 -24.12 7.52
N LYS A 390 9.16 -24.65 8.71
CA LYS A 390 8.61 -24.17 9.98
C LYS A 390 8.81 -22.67 10.23
N PHE A 391 9.78 -22.01 9.60
CA PHE A 391 9.99 -20.56 9.74
C PHE A 391 8.98 -19.73 8.94
N LYS A 392 8.35 -20.30 7.91
CA LYS A 392 7.27 -19.71 7.10
C LYS A 392 5.88 -19.99 7.70
N ILE A 393 4.86 -19.22 7.32
CA ILE A 393 3.47 -19.47 7.71
C ILE A 393 2.79 -20.40 6.70
N GLU A 394 1.75 -21.08 7.17
CA GLU A 394 0.78 -21.77 6.32
C GLU A 394 -0.62 -21.40 6.80
N PHE A 395 -1.50 -21.00 5.87
CA PHE A 395 -2.91 -20.74 6.18
C PHE A 395 -3.72 -22.02 6.09
N ILE A 396 -4.63 -22.20 7.05
CA ILE A 396 -5.52 -23.36 7.11
C ILE A 396 -6.85 -22.99 6.43
N GLU A 397 -7.34 -23.87 5.56
CA GLU A 397 -8.63 -23.72 4.88
C GLU A 397 -9.80 -23.51 5.86
N LEU A 398 -10.78 -22.73 5.41
CA LEU A 398 -11.99 -22.46 6.18
C LEU A 398 -12.90 -23.70 6.22
N ASP A 399 -12.98 -24.37 7.36
CA ASP A 399 -13.99 -25.41 7.61
C ASP A 399 -15.35 -24.80 8.01
N ASN A 400 -15.86 -23.86 7.21
CA ASN A 400 -17.17 -23.23 7.40
C ASN A 400 -17.74 -22.68 6.07
N GLN A 401 -18.51 -23.52 5.37
CA GLN A 401 -19.09 -23.19 4.06
C GLN A 401 -19.92 -21.90 4.06
N VAL A 402 -20.65 -21.60 5.15
CA VAL A 402 -21.49 -20.40 5.19
C VAL A 402 -20.64 -19.13 5.24
N LEU A 403 -19.55 -19.14 6.02
CA LEU A 403 -18.61 -18.03 6.07
C LEU A 403 -17.82 -17.93 4.77
N GLU A 404 -17.35 -19.06 4.25
CA GLU A 404 -16.62 -19.14 2.99
C GLU A 404 -17.44 -18.58 1.82
N ASP A 405 -18.71 -18.98 1.68
CA ASP A 405 -19.62 -18.42 0.67
C ASP A 405 -19.75 -16.89 0.80
N LYS A 406 -19.81 -16.36 2.02
CA LYS A 406 -19.88 -14.91 2.26
C LYS A 406 -18.61 -14.21 1.81
N LEU A 407 -17.46 -14.77 2.16
CA LEU A 407 -16.14 -14.22 1.83
C LEU A 407 -15.86 -14.32 0.33
N ASN A 408 -16.18 -15.45 -0.32
CA ASN A 408 -16.10 -15.63 -1.78
C ASN A 408 -16.92 -14.57 -2.51
N ASN A 409 -18.16 -14.33 -2.04
CA ASN A 409 -18.99 -13.26 -2.60
C ASN A 409 -18.35 -11.87 -2.39
N LEU A 410 -17.77 -11.57 -1.23
CA LEU A 410 -17.08 -10.30 -1.01
C LEU A 410 -15.83 -10.13 -1.89
N ILE A 411 -15.02 -11.18 -2.03
CA ILE A 411 -13.80 -11.19 -2.85
C ILE A 411 -14.15 -10.92 -4.32
N SER A 412 -15.19 -11.59 -4.83
CA SER A 412 -15.68 -11.38 -6.20
C SER A 412 -16.14 -9.95 -6.51
N LEU A 413 -16.40 -9.12 -5.49
CA LEU A 413 -16.80 -7.72 -5.66
C LEU A 413 -15.60 -6.76 -5.71
N ILE A 414 -14.40 -7.22 -5.36
CA ILE A 414 -13.18 -6.43 -5.32
C ILE A 414 -12.30 -6.88 -6.49
N LYS A 415 -12.48 -6.28 -7.68
CA LYS A 415 -11.71 -6.72 -8.86
C LYS A 415 -10.19 -6.55 -8.67
N SER A 416 -9.71 -5.67 -7.78
CA SER A 416 -8.26 -5.56 -7.48
C SER A 416 -7.69 -6.84 -6.85
N LEU A 417 -8.52 -7.67 -6.20
CA LEU A 417 -8.15 -9.00 -5.73
C LEU A 417 -8.18 -10.02 -6.88
N GLU A 418 -9.19 -9.96 -7.74
CA GLU A 418 -9.28 -10.81 -8.95
C GLU A 418 -8.05 -10.62 -9.85
N ASP A 419 -7.59 -9.38 -10.06
CA ASP A 419 -6.39 -9.08 -10.86
C ASP A 419 -5.11 -9.68 -10.25
N LYS A 420 -5.13 -10.04 -8.96
CA LYS A 420 -4.04 -10.72 -8.24
C LYS A 420 -4.21 -12.24 -8.21
N GLY A 421 -5.24 -12.77 -8.86
CA GLY A 421 -5.54 -14.20 -8.86
C GLY A 421 -6.35 -14.68 -7.65
N ALA A 422 -6.81 -13.76 -6.79
CA ALA A 422 -7.67 -14.08 -5.65
C ALA A 422 -9.14 -13.99 -6.09
N THR A 423 -9.68 -15.09 -6.60
CA THR A 423 -11.06 -15.21 -7.12
C THR A 423 -12.05 -15.77 -6.09
N ASP A 424 -11.54 -16.37 -5.04
CA ASP A 424 -12.25 -16.96 -3.91
C ASP A 424 -11.37 -16.86 -2.66
N PHE A 425 -11.89 -17.31 -1.53
CA PHE A 425 -11.22 -17.19 -0.24
C PHE A 425 -9.96 -18.03 -0.14
N ASP A 426 -9.92 -19.20 -0.77
CA ASP A 426 -8.75 -20.07 -0.75
C ASP A 426 -7.61 -19.50 -1.60
N SER A 427 -7.90 -19.02 -2.81
CA SER A 427 -6.94 -18.30 -3.64
C SER A 427 -6.49 -16.99 -3.00
N PHE A 428 -7.37 -16.30 -2.26
CA PHE A 428 -7.00 -15.15 -1.44
C PHE A 428 -6.03 -15.53 -0.32
N LEU A 429 -6.28 -16.63 0.41
CA LEU A 429 -5.35 -17.11 1.43
C LEU A 429 -4.01 -17.53 0.84
N ALA A 430 -4.00 -18.17 -0.33
CA ALA A 430 -2.78 -18.55 -1.02
C ALA A 430 -1.94 -17.32 -1.42
N GLU A 431 -2.58 -16.27 -1.92
CA GLU A 431 -1.89 -15.01 -2.24
C GLU A 431 -1.36 -14.32 -0.97
N ALA A 432 -2.16 -14.28 0.10
CA ALA A 432 -1.72 -13.77 1.39
C ALA A 432 -0.53 -14.58 1.95
N GLU A 433 -0.56 -15.91 1.82
CA GLU A 433 0.54 -16.79 2.23
C GLU A 433 1.81 -16.45 1.48
N TYR A 434 1.70 -16.32 0.15
CA TYR A 434 2.81 -15.97 -0.72
C TYR A 434 3.45 -14.65 -0.28
N ILE A 435 2.65 -13.59 -0.10
CA ILE A 435 3.11 -12.26 0.32
C ILE A 435 3.85 -12.32 1.66
N VAL A 436 3.26 -12.98 2.67
CA VAL A 436 3.89 -13.09 3.99
C VAL A 436 5.19 -13.88 3.89
N ASN A 437 5.22 -14.97 3.12
CA ASN A 437 6.37 -15.85 3.03
C ASN A 437 7.52 -15.32 2.15
N GLN A 438 7.30 -14.29 1.34
CA GLN A 438 8.38 -13.53 0.66
C GLN A 438 9.23 -12.70 1.65
N ASN A 439 8.75 -12.49 2.87
CA ASN A 439 9.48 -11.75 3.88
C ASN A 439 10.53 -12.60 4.59
N ASP A 440 11.46 -11.91 5.25
CA ASP A 440 12.57 -12.54 5.97
C ASP A 440 12.03 -13.32 7.19
N ASP A 441 12.66 -14.46 7.52
CA ASP A 441 12.15 -15.37 8.55
C ASP A 441 11.98 -14.69 9.93
N ILE A 442 12.77 -13.65 10.21
CA ILE A 442 12.68 -12.84 11.43
C ILE A 442 11.39 -12.01 11.45
N GLU A 443 11.04 -11.36 10.35
CA GLU A 443 9.78 -10.60 10.21
C GLU A 443 8.58 -11.54 10.39
N ILE A 444 8.64 -12.71 9.74
CA ILE A 444 7.59 -13.73 9.85
C ILE A 444 7.49 -14.26 11.29
N TYR A 445 8.61 -14.52 11.96
CA TYR A 445 8.62 -14.92 13.37
C TYR A 445 7.96 -13.86 14.25
N HIS A 446 8.28 -12.58 14.06
CA HIS A 446 7.69 -11.49 14.84
C HIS A 446 6.20 -11.31 14.55
N PHE A 447 5.77 -11.49 13.30
CA PHE A 447 4.36 -11.51 12.95
C PHE A 447 3.61 -12.69 13.59
N LYS A 448 4.14 -13.92 13.48
CA LYS A 448 3.58 -15.10 14.18
C LYS A 448 3.52 -14.88 15.69
N LYS A 449 4.58 -14.32 16.28
CA LYS A 449 4.64 -13.99 17.71
C LYS A 449 3.58 -12.96 18.09
N TYR A 450 3.40 -11.93 17.26
CA TYR A 450 2.34 -10.94 17.44
C TYR A 450 0.97 -11.62 17.43
N LEU A 451 0.67 -12.45 16.40
CA LEU A 451 -0.60 -13.19 16.32
C LEU A 451 -0.84 -14.06 17.55
N LYS A 452 0.17 -14.82 17.99
CA LYS A 452 0.08 -15.66 19.19
C LYS A 452 -0.07 -14.86 20.48
N THR A 453 0.58 -13.71 20.59
CA THR A 453 0.55 -12.89 21.81
C THR A 453 -0.77 -12.16 21.95
N GLN A 454 -1.27 -11.58 20.87
CA GLN A 454 -2.50 -10.78 20.88
C GLN A 454 -3.76 -11.63 20.86
N TYR A 455 -3.75 -12.72 20.10
CA TYR A 455 -4.95 -13.53 19.86
C TYR A 455 -4.84 -14.95 20.40
N GLY A 456 -3.64 -15.43 20.74
CA GLY A 456 -3.45 -16.76 21.30
C GLY A 456 -3.53 -17.88 20.26
N SER A 457 -3.73 -19.10 20.76
CA SER A 457 -3.87 -20.30 19.92
C SER A 457 -5.16 -20.35 19.12
N SER A 458 -6.07 -19.38 19.31
CA SER A 458 -7.28 -19.28 18.49
C SER A 458 -6.97 -18.81 17.09
N VAL A 459 -5.93 -17.98 16.87
CA VAL A 459 -5.54 -17.48 15.54
C VAL A 459 -4.28 -18.15 15.01
N TYR A 460 -3.28 -18.39 15.86
CA TYR A 460 -2.02 -19.03 15.47
C TYR A 460 -1.74 -20.28 16.30
N ALA A 461 -1.76 -21.45 15.66
CA ALA A 461 -1.58 -22.76 16.30
C ALA A 461 -0.15 -23.34 16.19
N GLY A 462 0.81 -22.56 15.67
CA GLY A 462 2.18 -23.03 15.47
C GLY A 462 3.07 -23.03 16.73
N THR A 463 4.26 -23.58 16.53
CA THR A 463 5.30 -23.80 17.54
C THR A 463 6.18 -22.58 17.81
N LEU A 464 6.13 -21.55 16.96
CA LEU A 464 7.03 -20.37 16.96
C LEU A 464 8.52 -20.76 16.94
N PRO A 465 9.00 -21.47 15.91
CA PRO A 465 10.41 -21.79 15.79
C PRO A 465 11.20 -20.49 15.61
N ASN A 466 12.14 -20.24 16.53
CA ASN A 466 12.97 -19.04 16.48
C ASN A 466 14.06 -19.20 15.39
N PRO A 467 14.05 -18.37 14.32
CA PRO A 467 15.05 -18.44 13.23
C PRO A 467 16.48 -18.09 13.69
N GLY A 468 16.63 -17.43 14.84
CA GLY A 468 17.92 -17.02 15.41
C GLY A 468 18.47 -17.93 16.51
N ALA A 469 17.83 -19.07 16.81
CA ALA A 469 18.34 -20.00 17.81
C ALA A 469 19.54 -20.78 17.24
N VAL A 470 20.73 -20.57 17.81
CA VAL A 470 21.86 -21.49 17.59
C VAL A 470 21.46 -22.84 18.18
N GLU A 471 21.28 -23.86 17.34
CA GLU A 471 21.11 -25.22 17.84
C GLU A 471 22.33 -25.59 18.69
N PRO A 472 22.16 -26.16 19.90
CA PRO A 472 23.29 -26.69 20.64
C PRO A 472 23.90 -27.82 19.81
N THR A 473 25.09 -27.58 19.27
CA THR A 473 25.88 -28.58 18.56
C THR A 473 26.00 -29.83 19.43
N PRO A 474 25.52 -31.01 18.99
CA PRO A 474 25.73 -32.24 19.73
C PRO A 474 27.24 -32.52 19.71
N THR A 475 27.86 -32.45 20.89
CA THR A 475 29.29 -32.69 21.03
C THR A 475 29.57 -34.14 20.65
N GLY A 476 30.38 -34.30 19.62
CA GLY A 476 30.69 -35.57 18.98
C GLY A 476 31.26 -36.62 19.95
N SER A 477 30.75 -37.82 19.73
CA SER A 477 31.30 -39.12 20.11
C SER A 477 32.83 -39.19 20.02
N THR A 478 33.49 -39.62 21.10
CA THR A 478 34.79 -40.30 21.00
C THR A 478 34.60 -41.77 21.37
N SER A 479 34.97 -42.61 20.41
CA SER A 479 34.90 -44.07 20.47
C SER A 479 36.02 -44.67 21.34
N ARG A 480 35.68 -45.66 22.18
CA ARG A 480 36.50 -46.88 22.33
C ARG A 480 35.62 -48.11 22.69
N PRO A 481 35.81 -49.29 22.07
CA PRO A 481 34.96 -50.49 22.25
C PRO A 481 35.68 -51.60 23.09
N PRO A 482 35.17 -52.85 23.18
CA PRO A 482 33.85 -53.29 23.68
C PRO A 482 33.97 -54.52 24.65
N VAL A 483 33.10 -54.71 25.65
CA VAL A 483 32.89 -56.06 26.25
C VAL A 483 31.46 -56.25 26.82
N SER A 484 30.71 -57.14 26.14
CA SER A 484 29.59 -58.05 26.55
C SER A 484 28.36 -57.60 27.38
N THR A 485 27.24 -57.48 26.67
CA THR A 485 25.88 -58.11 26.77
C THR A 485 25.49 -59.01 28.00
N PRO A 486 24.20 -59.39 28.20
CA PRO A 486 23.12 -58.62 28.84
C PRO A 486 22.26 -59.46 29.84
N ARG A 487 21.33 -58.86 30.62
CA ARG A 487 19.95 -59.37 30.88
C ARG A 487 19.16 -58.54 31.94
N PRO A 488 17.82 -58.68 32.01
CA PRO A 488 16.87 -57.61 32.31
C PRO A 488 16.22 -57.74 33.69
N VAL A 489 15.52 -56.69 34.12
CA VAL A 489 14.62 -56.74 35.28
C VAL A 489 13.26 -56.13 34.92
N GLU A 490 12.23 -56.93 35.14
CA GLU A 490 10.80 -56.60 35.25
C GLU A 490 10.36 -57.18 36.63
N PRO A 491 9.16 -56.93 37.16
CA PRO A 491 8.44 -55.68 37.45
C PRO A 491 8.29 -55.42 38.98
N THR A 492 7.69 -54.27 39.28
CA THR A 492 7.11 -53.78 40.56
C THR A 492 6.41 -54.84 41.43
N PRO A 493 6.40 -54.64 42.76
CA PRO A 493 5.11 -54.48 43.43
C PRO A 493 5.06 -53.38 44.51
N THR A 494 3.87 -52.82 44.67
CA THR A 494 3.30 -52.07 45.83
C THR A 494 2.19 -53.00 46.41
N PRO A 495 1.54 -52.82 47.59
CA PRO A 495 1.58 -51.80 48.66
C PRO A 495 1.70 -52.36 50.11
N THR A 496 1.71 -51.45 51.10
CA THR A 496 0.93 -51.42 52.38
C THR A 496 1.75 -50.59 53.39
N GLY A 497 1.47 -49.31 53.68
CA GLY A 497 0.40 -48.78 54.55
C GLY A 497 0.70 -49.09 56.03
N GLY A 498 0.94 -48.19 56.98
CA GLY A 498 1.08 -46.73 57.08
C GLY A 498 1.55 -46.42 58.52
N ASP A 499 2.10 -45.22 58.76
CA ASP A 499 1.89 -44.44 59.99
C ASP A 499 2.62 -43.08 59.93
N ILE A 500 1.80 -42.03 59.90
CA ILE A 500 1.90 -40.69 60.51
C ILE A 500 3.29 -39.99 60.55
N VAL A 501 3.49 -39.07 59.60
CA VAL A 501 4.37 -37.90 59.77
C VAL A 501 3.56 -36.64 59.42
N GLU A 502 3.70 -35.62 60.26
CA GLU A 502 3.20 -34.24 60.19
C GLU A 502 2.80 -33.70 58.79
N PRO A 503 1.73 -32.87 58.69
CA PRO A 503 1.39 -32.22 57.44
C PRO A 503 2.52 -31.26 57.02
N LYS A 504 3.29 -31.67 56.02
CA LYS A 504 4.13 -30.77 55.21
C LYS A 504 3.22 -29.67 54.64
N PRO A 505 3.59 -28.37 54.70
CA PRO A 505 2.74 -27.32 54.19
C PRO A 505 2.48 -27.57 52.71
N THR A 506 1.19 -27.61 52.37
CA THR A 506 0.70 -27.47 51.00
C THR A 506 1.43 -26.31 50.33
N PRO A 507 1.91 -26.42 49.09
CA PRO A 507 2.40 -25.25 48.37
C PRO A 507 1.22 -24.27 48.30
N THR A 508 1.32 -23.20 49.08
CA THR A 508 0.43 -22.06 48.96
C THR A 508 0.53 -21.60 47.52
N MET A 509 -0.61 -21.54 46.85
CA MET A 509 -0.79 -20.83 45.59
C MET A 509 0.01 -19.52 45.65
N PRO A 510 0.81 -19.16 44.62
CA PRO A 510 1.48 -17.87 44.62
C PRO A 510 0.43 -16.80 44.91
N ALA A 511 0.74 -15.88 45.83
CA ALA A 511 -0.05 -14.68 46.00
C ALA A 511 -0.24 -14.05 44.61
N ALA A 512 -1.46 -13.58 44.32
CA ALA A 512 -1.73 -12.85 43.08
C ALA A 512 -0.61 -11.82 42.83
N PRO A 513 -0.12 -11.64 41.59
CA PRO A 513 0.94 -10.69 41.32
C PRO A 513 0.56 -9.32 41.90
N PRO A 514 1.52 -8.61 42.55
CA PRO A 514 1.22 -7.38 43.28
C PRO A 514 0.69 -6.25 42.39
N PHE A 515 0.81 -6.40 41.05
CA PHE A 515 0.33 -5.45 40.06
C PHE A 515 -0.55 -6.15 39.02
N SER A 516 -1.62 -5.49 38.60
CA SER A 516 -2.61 -6.05 37.67
C SER A 516 -2.12 -6.16 36.21
N ASP A 517 -1.05 -5.46 35.86
CA ASP A 517 -0.56 -5.29 34.49
C ASP A 517 0.71 -6.10 34.17
N ILE A 518 1.09 -7.04 35.05
CA ILE A 518 2.23 -7.94 34.84
C ILE A 518 1.84 -9.41 34.70
N GLU A 519 0.55 -9.74 34.75
CA GLU A 519 0.08 -11.11 34.54
C GLU A 519 0.40 -11.59 33.12
N GLY A 520 1.17 -12.68 33.00
CA GLY A 520 1.62 -13.19 31.70
C GLY A 520 2.70 -12.36 31.00
N HIS A 521 3.15 -11.25 31.62
CA HIS A 521 4.17 -10.38 31.04
C HIS A 521 5.57 -10.99 31.15
N TRP A 522 6.38 -10.92 30.08
CA TRP A 522 7.70 -11.58 30.01
C TRP A 522 8.70 -11.11 31.08
N ALA A 523 8.56 -9.86 31.55
CA ALA A 523 9.38 -9.28 32.60
C ALA A 523 8.80 -9.45 34.01
N ALA A 524 7.67 -10.16 34.18
CA ALA A 524 6.96 -10.26 35.46
C ALA A 524 7.88 -10.72 36.60
N ASP A 525 8.64 -11.79 36.38
CA ASP A 525 9.57 -12.32 37.38
C ASP A 525 10.65 -11.30 37.77
N ASN A 526 11.20 -10.58 36.79
CA ASN A 526 12.21 -9.55 37.04
C ASN A 526 11.63 -8.35 37.82
N ILE A 527 10.40 -7.96 37.49
CA ILE A 527 9.67 -6.89 38.17
C ILE A 527 9.40 -7.28 39.62
N ILE A 528 8.90 -8.50 39.85
CA ILE A 528 8.60 -9.01 41.20
C ILE A 528 9.88 -9.03 42.04
N LYS A 529 11.01 -9.49 41.50
CA LYS A 529 12.30 -9.45 42.20
C LYS A 529 12.72 -8.04 42.61
N LEU A 530 12.56 -7.04 41.74
CA LEU A 530 12.89 -5.65 42.08
C LEU A 530 11.95 -5.07 43.14
N VAL A 531 10.70 -5.52 43.18
CA VAL A 531 9.71 -5.12 44.19
C VAL A 531 10.04 -5.77 45.53
N ASP A 532 10.40 -7.05 45.54
CA ASP A 532 10.84 -7.78 46.74
C ASP A 532 12.14 -7.19 47.33
N LEU A 533 12.93 -6.49 46.50
CA LEU A 533 14.14 -5.76 46.92
C LEU A 533 13.86 -4.30 47.32
N ASP A 534 12.60 -3.86 47.38
CA ASP A 534 12.17 -2.48 47.66
C ASP A 534 12.76 -1.42 46.69
N ILE A 535 13.14 -1.84 45.46
CA ILE A 535 13.71 -0.95 44.44
C ILE A 535 12.60 -0.29 43.60
N VAL A 536 11.51 -1.01 43.32
CA VAL A 536 10.37 -0.54 42.53
C VAL A 536 9.08 -0.75 43.29
N ASN A 537 8.28 0.32 43.43
CA ASN A 537 7.01 0.30 44.18
C ASN A 537 5.74 0.37 43.30
N GLY A 538 5.91 0.50 41.97
CA GLY A 538 4.80 0.74 41.05
C GLY A 538 4.14 2.12 41.23
N TYR A 539 2.99 2.30 40.61
CA TYR A 539 2.18 3.50 40.66
C TYR A 539 1.03 3.36 41.67
N PRO A 540 0.48 4.47 42.21
CA PRO A 540 -0.64 4.43 43.16
C PRO A 540 -1.91 3.75 42.63
N ASP A 541 -2.04 3.59 41.32
CA ASP A 541 -3.15 2.91 40.64
C ASP A 541 -3.02 1.38 40.66
N GLY A 542 -1.96 0.82 41.27
CA GLY A 542 -1.74 -0.63 41.36
C GLY A 542 -1.06 -1.24 40.13
N THR A 543 -0.42 -0.41 39.29
CA THR A 543 0.27 -0.85 38.07
C THR A 543 1.77 -0.59 38.12
N VAL A 544 2.56 -1.25 37.27
CA VAL A 544 3.99 -0.96 37.07
C VAL A 544 4.29 -0.35 35.70
N LYS A 545 3.34 -0.45 34.76
CA LYS A 545 3.37 -0.01 33.37
C LYS A 545 4.58 -0.57 32.61
N PRO A 546 4.75 -1.91 32.54
CA PRO A 546 5.98 -2.52 32.07
C PRO A 546 6.37 -2.11 30.64
N ASP A 547 5.39 -1.90 29.76
CA ASP A 547 5.62 -1.51 28.36
C ASP A 547 5.69 0.01 28.14
N ALA A 548 5.47 0.82 29.17
CA ALA A 548 5.67 2.26 29.06
C ALA A 548 7.17 2.60 28.98
N ASN A 549 7.52 3.62 28.19
CA ASN A 549 8.88 4.14 28.17
C ASN A 549 9.24 4.73 29.54
N ILE A 550 10.46 4.48 29.99
CA ILE A 550 10.96 5.02 31.27
C ILE A 550 11.65 6.37 31.05
N THR A 551 11.35 7.34 31.91
CA THR A 551 12.00 8.66 31.88
C THR A 551 13.38 8.63 32.54
N ARG A 552 14.25 9.58 32.19
CA ARG A 552 15.57 9.77 32.82
C ARG A 552 15.47 9.99 34.33
N ALA A 553 14.47 10.76 34.79
CA ALA A 553 14.25 10.99 36.22
C ALA A 553 13.84 9.71 36.96
N GLU A 554 12.94 8.91 36.39
CA GLU A 554 12.54 7.63 36.98
C GLU A 554 13.72 6.66 37.07
N MET A 555 14.51 6.54 35.99
CA MET A 555 15.67 5.65 36.01
C MET A 555 16.73 6.11 37.03
N ALA A 556 16.97 7.42 37.17
CA ALA A 556 17.91 7.97 38.15
C ALA A 556 17.56 7.57 39.58
N VAL A 557 16.29 7.64 39.96
CA VAL A 557 15.84 7.19 41.29
C VAL A 557 16.08 5.69 41.44
N ILE A 558 15.67 4.90 40.45
CA ILE A 558 15.73 3.44 40.50
C ILE A 558 17.18 2.94 40.60
N VAL A 559 18.12 3.48 39.82
CA VAL A 559 19.53 3.03 39.86
C VAL A 559 20.24 3.44 41.16
N VAL A 560 19.89 4.59 41.74
CA VAL A 560 20.49 5.05 43.01
C VAL A 560 20.00 4.18 44.16
N ILE A 561 18.71 3.86 44.22
CA ILE A 561 18.16 2.93 45.21
C ILE A 561 18.78 1.53 45.02
N ALA A 562 18.83 1.03 43.78
CA ALA A 562 19.42 -0.28 43.47
C ALA A 562 20.91 -0.37 43.81
N ALA A 563 21.64 0.74 43.77
CA ALA A 563 23.04 0.83 44.19
C ALA A 563 23.21 0.85 45.73
N GLY A 564 22.12 0.92 46.49
CA GLY A 564 22.12 1.02 47.95
C GLY A 564 22.49 2.41 48.46
N LEU A 565 22.12 3.46 47.71
CA LEU A 565 22.45 4.85 48.01
C LEU A 565 21.20 5.64 48.39
N GLU A 566 21.38 6.60 49.29
CA GLU A 566 20.31 7.48 49.78
C GLU A 566 20.31 8.82 49.03
N PRO A 567 19.15 9.48 48.87
CA PRO A 567 19.08 10.80 48.24
C PRO A 567 19.82 11.85 49.08
N ALA A 568 20.52 12.76 48.41
CA ALA A 568 21.24 13.84 49.04
C ALA A 568 20.27 14.91 49.58
N GLU A 569 20.45 15.32 50.84
CA GLU A 569 19.68 16.42 51.43
C GLU A 569 20.08 17.79 50.89
N LYS A 570 21.34 17.93 50.46
CA LYS A 570 21.90 19.18 49.94
C LYS A 570 22.14 19.07 48.44
N ILE A 571 21.51 19.96 47.68
CA ILE A 571 21.69 20.04 46.22
C ILE A 571 22.82 21.03 45.89
N THR A 572 23.85 20.56 45.21
CA THR A 572 25.01 21.36 44.78
C THR A 572 25.33 21.23 43.29
N MET A 573 24.68 20.31 42.57
CA MET A 573 24.73 20.19 41.11
C MET A 573 24.18 21.46 40.44
N ASN A 574 24.70 21.78 39.26
CA ASN A 574 24.41 23.03 38.57
C ASN A 574 24.04 22.79 37.09
N PHE A 575 23.05 21.95 36.85
CA PHE A 575 22.49 21.76 35.50
C PHE A 575 21.69 23.00 35.06
N GLY A 576 21.69 23.31 33.77
CA GLY A 576 20.96 24.44 33.19
C GLY A 576 19.44 24.31 33.30
N ASP A 577 18.93 23.10 33.48
CA ASP A 577 17.52 22.74 33.64
C ASP A 577 17.21 22.23 35.07
N LEU A 578 17.98 22.68 36.07
CA LEU A 578 17.83 22.26 37.47
C LEU A 578 16.39 22.47 38.00
N GLU A 579 15.73 23.56 37.60
CA GLU A 579 14.36 23.89 38.01
C GLU A 579 13.30 22.95 37.41
N GLU A 580 13.63 22.24 36.33
CA GLU A 580 12.74 21.28 35.65
C GLU A 580 12.83 19.88 36.26
N ILE A 581 13.80 19.62 37.15
CA ILE A 581 13.94 18.32 37.82
C ILE A 581 12.89 18.21 38.93
N PRO A 582 12.02 17.17 38.89
CA PRO A 582 10.99 17.00 39.90
C PRO A 582 11.56 16.87 41.31
N ALA A 583 10.89 17.45 42.30
CA ALA A 583 11.32 17.44 43.71
C ALA A 583 11.53 16.02 44.28
N TRP A 584 10.78 15.02 43.79
CA TRP A 584 10.94 13.62 44.20
C TRP A 584 12.20 12.96 43.64
N ALA A 585 12.76 13.48 42.54
CA ALA A 585 13.95 12.93 41.87
C ALA A 585 15.23 13.68 42.24
N ILE A 586 15.14 14.97 42.58
CA ILE A 586 16.30 15.88 42.63
C ILE A 586 17.42 15.41 43.59
N GLY A 587 17.08 14.86 44.75
CA GLY A 587 18.07 14.31 45.70
C GLY A 587 18.77 13.05 45.20
N PHE A 588 18.07 12.21 44.44
CA PHE A 588 18.65 11.02 43.80
C PHE A 588 19.56 11.42 42.64
N VAL A 589 19.13 12.38 41.81
CA VAL A 589 19.95 12.92 40.71
C VAL A 589 21.25 13.52 41.27
N GLN A 590 21.16 14.31 42.35
CA GLN A 590 22.34 14.84 43.05
C GLN A 590 23.29 13.72 43.50
N THR A 591 22.76 12.67 44.12
CA THR A 591 23.56 11.53 44.58
C THR A 591 24.23 10.82 43.41
N GLY A 592 23.50 10.61 42.30
CA GLY A 592 24.05 10.02 41.09
C GLY A 592 25.18 10.85 40.49
N VAL A 593 25.08 12.18 40.53
CA VAL A 593 26.16 13.09 40.10
C VAL A 593 27.38 12.97 41.03
N ASP A 594 27.18 13.02 42.35
CA ASP A 594 28.27 12.95 43.33
C ASP A 594 29.03 11.61 43.29
N LYS A 595 28.35 10.54 42.87
CA LYS A 595 28.93 9.20 42.73
C LYS A 595 29.44 8.89 41.33
N GLY A 596 29.30 9.81 40.37
CA GLY A 596 29.71 9.61 38.98
C GLY A 596 28.87 8.56 38.24
N ILE A 597 27.63 8.34 38.68
CA ILE A 597 26.64 7.48 38.03
C ILE A 597 25.87 8.26 36.96
N ILE A 598 25.64 9.55 37.19
CA ILE A 598 24.87 10.42 36.29
C ILE A 598 25.79 11.52 35.78
N HIS A 599 25.78 11.67 34.45
CA HIS A 599 26.37 12.81 33.75
C HIS A 599 25.28 13.55 32.99
N GLY A 600 25.39 14.89 32.95
CA GLY A 600 24.54 15.71 32.09
C GLY A 600 24.96 15.61 30.63
N TYR A 601 24.13 16.16 29.75
CA TYR A 601 24.46 16.34 28.35
C TYR A 601 25.52 17.42 28.14
N GLU A 602 26.06 17.52 26.92
CA GLU A 602 27.11 18.48 26.55
C GLU A 602 26.71 19.95 26.79
N ASP A 603 25.41 20.25 26.73
CA ASP A 603 24.82 21.56 27.02
C ASP A 603 24.61 21.83 28.52
N ASN A 604 25.16 20.98 29.38
CA ASN A 604 25.03 21.03 30.84
C ASN A 604 23.57 20.87 31.33
N THR A 605 22.74 20.08 30.63
CA THR A 605 21.36 19.75 31.06
C THR A 605 21.21 18.29 31.52
N PHE A 606 20.18 17.98 32.31
CA PHE A 606 19.84 16.62 32.76
C PHE A 606 18.70 15.98 31.96
N ARG A 607 17.71 16.78 31.55
CA ARG A 607 16.50 16.43 30.78
C ARG A 607 15.62 15.38 31.46
N ALA A 608 15.14 15.72 32.67
CA ALA A 608 14.42 14.82 33.57
C ALA A 608 13.23 14.07 32.94
N SER A 609 12.45 14.76 32.11
CA SER A 609 11.22 14.23 31.49
C SER A 609 11.44 13.47 30.19
N ASN A 610 12.66 13.45 29.65
CA ASN A 610 12.94 12.72 28.41
C ASN A 610 12.91 11.22 28.67
N ASN A 611 12.39 10.47 27.69
CA ASN A 611 12.51 9.02 27.67
C ASN A 611 13.99 8.64 27.51
N LEU A 612 14.40 7.63 28.26
CA LEU A 612 15.77 7.14 28.29
C LEU A 612 16.06 6.31 27.03
N THR A 613 17.18 6.56 26.37
CA THR A 613 17.62 5.71 25.26
C THR A 613 18.31 4.44 25.78
N ARG A 614 18.40 3.42 24.94
CA ARG A 614 19.00 2.13 25.31
C ARG A 614 20.48 2.23 25.67
N GLU A 615 21.25 3.06 24.98
CA GLU A 615 22.66 3.29 25.34
C GLU A 615 22.82 4.06 26.65
N GLU A 616 21.91 5.01 26.93
CA GLU A 616 21.91 5.76 28.20
C GLU A 616 21.55 4.86 29.38
N MET A 617 20.56 3.99 29.23
CA MET A 617 20.19 2.97 30.22
C MET A 617 21.39 2.10 30.59
N VAL A 618 22.14 1.62 29.60
CA VAL A 618 23.32 0.78 29.84
C VAL A 618 24.36 1.54 30.64
N VAL A 619 24.69 2.78 30.25
CA VAL A 619 25.71 3.56 30.95
C VAL A 619 25.31 3.79 32.41
N LEU A 620 24.07 4.20 32.67
CA LEU A 620 23.58 4.42 34.04
C LEU A 620 23.70 3.16 34.91
N ILE A 621 23.26 2.00 34.41
CA ILE A 621 23.31 0.74 35.17
C ILE A 621 24.78 0.32 35.38
N MET A 622 25.61 0.36 34.34
CA MET A 622 27.00 -0.06 34.44
C MET A 622 27.79 0.81 35.43
N GLN A 623 27.57 2.13 35.42
CA GLN A 623 28.20 3.04 36.37
C GLN A 623 27.69 2.85 37.81
N ALA A 624 26.38 2.65 37.99
CA ALA A 624 25.78 2.41 39.31
C ALA A 624 26.34 1.17 40.01
N PHE A 625 26.70 0.14 39.25
CA PHE A 625 27.27 -1.11 39.75
C PHE A 625 28.81 -1.16 39.66
N GLY A 626 29.45 -0.04 39.31
CA GLY A 626 30.91 0.10 39.36
C GLY A 626 31.66 -0.65 38.26
N HIS A 627 30.99 -0.99 37.15
CA HIS A 627 31.64 -1.63 36.01
C HIS A 627 32.40 -0.59 35.18
N ALA A 628 33.72 -0.74 35.10
CA ALA A 628 34.53 -0.01 34.15
C ALA A 628 34.18 -0.44 32.72
N GLY A 629 34.21 0.51 31.77
CA GLY A 629 34.09 0.19 30.35
C GLY A 629 35.18 -0.77 29.87
N SER A 630 34.88 -1.54 28.82
CA SER A 630 35.85 -2.46 28.22
C SER A 630 36.94 -1.69 27.47
N GLU A 631 38.19 -2.18 27.53
CA GLU A 631 39.28 -1.71 26.64
C GLU A 631 39.07 -2.20 25.20
N ASN A 632 38.24 -3.23 25.01
CA ASN A 632 37.77 -3.68 23.71
C ASN A 632 36.59 -2.81 23.27
N THR A 633 36.60 -2.38 22.01
CA THR A 633 35.55 -1.54 21.41
C THR A 633 34.74 -2.27 20.34
N ALA A 634 35.09 -3.54 20.06
CA ALA A 634 34.44 -4.35 19.04
C ALA A 634 33.09 -4.88 19.53
N LEU A 635 32.04 -4.53 18.80
CA LEU A 635 30.71 -5.13 18.89
C LEU A 635 30.39 -5.78 17.55
N SER A 636 29.60 -6.85 17.57
CA SER A 636 29.19 -7.55 16.35
C SER A 636 27.79 -7.14 15.88
N PHE A 637 27.26 -6.01 16.36
CA PHE A 637 25.94 -5.53 15.98
C PHE A 637 25.94 -4.85 14.60
N LEU A 638 24.84 -4.99 13.85
CA LEU A 638 24.69 -4.42 12.51
C LEU A 638 24.65 -2.89 12.52
N ASP A 639 24.13 -2.31 13.59
CA ASP A 639 24.02 -0.87 13.84
C ASP A 639 25.12 -0.36 14.79
N ASP A 640 26.25 -1.08 14.86
CA ASP A 640 27.39 -0.67 15.68
C ASP A 640 27.84 0.78 15.39
N GLY A 641 27.70 1.24 14.14
CA GLY A 641 28.02 2.61 13.73
C GLY A 641 27.18 3.70 14.42
N ASP A 642 26.01 3.36 14.96
CA ASP A 642 25.10 4.31 15.61
C ASP A 642 25.36 4.46 17.12
N ILE A 643 26.25 3.63 17.68
CA ILE A 643 26.60 3.63 19.10
C ILE A 643 27.54 4.79 19.40
N GLY A 644 27.16 5.63 20.37
CA GLY A 644 27.97 6.76 20.80
C GLY A 644 29.34 6.33 21.33
N GLY A 645 30.40 7.09 20.99
CA GLY A 645 31.75 6.79 21.49
C GLY A 645 31.86 6.79 23.03
N TRP A 646 31.02 7.58 23.70
CA TRP A 646 30.95 7.67 25.17
C TRP A 646 30.27 6.46 25.81
N SER A 647 29.32 5.81 25.12
CA SER A 647 28.55 4.67 25.64
C SER A 647 29.18 3.33 25.26
N ARG A 648 29.91 3.28 24.15
CA ARG A 648 30.51 2.07 23.56
C ARG A 648 31.28 1.19 24.57
N PRO A 649 32.22 1.69 25.40
CA PRO A 649 32.96 0.83 26.32
C PRO A 649 32.05 0.12 27.32
N PHE A 650 30.96 0.77 27.76
CA PHE A 650 30.00 0.21 28.70
C PHE A 650 29.06 -0.79 28.03
N ILE A 651 28.70 -0.55 26.77
CA ILE A 651 27.89 -1.49 25.98
C ILE A 651 28.66 -2.77 25.69
N VAL A 652 29.93 -2.67 25.28
CA VAL A 652 30.79 -3.86 25.14
C VAL A 652 30.82 -4.63 26.46
N LYS A 653 31.04 -3.93 27.57
CA LYS A 653 31.13 -4.59 28.86
C LYS A 653 29.81 -5.24 29.31
N SER A 654 28.67 -4.62 29.01
CA SER A 654 27.36 -5.15 29.38
C SER A 654 26.97 -6.37 28.54
N VAL A 655 27.43 -6.44 27.29
CA VAL A 655 27.30 -7.62 26.43
C VAL A 655 28.22 -8.75 26.89
N GLU A 656 29.49 -8.46 27.22
CA GLU A 656 30.43 -9.43 27.81
C GLU A 656 29.87 -10.08 29.09
N LYS A 657 29.13 -9.30 29.87
CA LYS A 657 28.50 -9.71 31.14
C LYS A 657 27.11 -10.33 30.95
N GLU A 658 26.62 -10.42 29.71
CA GLU A 658 25.28 -10.92 29.36
C GLU A 658 24.12 -10.15 30.04
N PHE A 659 24.40 -8.94 30.52
CA PHE A 659 23.39 -8.02 31.07
C PHE A 659 22.47 -7.55 29.96
N VAL A 660 23.05 -7.21 28.81
CA VAL A 660 22.32 -6.80 27.62
C VAL A 660 22.66 -7.72 26.46
N ALA A 661 21.62 -8.16 25.75
CA ALA A 661 21.74 -8.78 24.45
C ALA A 661 21.29 -7.80 23.36
N GLY A 662 21.83 -7.99 22.15
CA GLY A 662 21.24 -7.40 20.96
C GLY A 662 19.84 -7.92 20.70
N TYR A 663 19.11 -7.24 19.83
CA TYR A 663 17.83 -7.71 19.33
C TYR A 663 18.03 -8.91 18.38
N PRO A 664 16.98 -9.70 18.12
CA PRO A 664 17.07 -10.90 17.28
C PRO A 664 17.62 -10.65 15.87
N ASP A 665 17.53 -9.42 15.36
CA ASP A 665 18.09 -8.96 14.08
C ASP A 665 19.59 -8.58 14.16
N ASN A 666 20.26 -8.89 15.28
CA ASN A 666 21.64 -8.54 15.56
C ASN A 666 21.91 -7.02 15.60
N THR A 667 20.90 -6.21 15.95
CA THR A 667 21.07 -4.78 16.25
C THR A 667 21.13 -4.53 17.76
N PHE A 668 21.67 -3.38 18.17
CA PHE A 668 21.64 -2.90 19.55
C PHE A 668 20.55 -1.86 19.77
N LEU A 669 20.17 -1.10 18.74
CA LEU A 669 19.26 0.04 18.70
C LEU A 669 19.61 1.11 19.75
N PRO A 670 20.81 1.74 19.70
CA PRO A 670 21.33 2.60 20.77
C PRO A 670 20.43 3.80 21.08
N LYS A 671 19.73 4.33 20.08
CA LYS A 671 18.87 5.53 20.21
C LYS A 671 17.40 5.20 20.49
N LYS A 672 17.01 3.92 20.51
CA LYS A 672 15.64 3.50 20.83
C LYS A 672 15.33 3.83 22.29
N ASN A 673 14.16 4.42 22.55
CA ASN A 673 13.66 4.57 23.91
C ASN A 673 13.41 3.20 24.54
N VAL A 674 13.76 3.04 25.81
CA VAL A 674 13.57 1.77 26.53
C VAL A 674 12.30 1.78 27.36
N THR A 675 11.64 0.63 27.34
CA THR A 675 10.51 0.33 28.23
C THR A 675 10.98 0.08 29.65
N ARG A 676 10.08 0.22 30.63
CA ARG A 676 10.35 -0.10 32.03
C ARG A 676 10.75 -1.58 32.18
N ALA A 677 10.10 -2.49 31.47
CA ALA A 677 10.41 -3.91 31.45
C ALA A 677 11.84 -4.22 30.97
N GLU A 678 12.28 -3.56 29.90
CA GLU A 678 13.66 -3.68 29.40
C GLU A 678 14.66 -3.17 30.43
N ALA A 679 14.43 -1.98 31.00
CA ALA A 679 15.30 -1.39 32.02
C ALA A 679 15.42 -2.26 33.27
N PHE A 680 14.30 -2.78 33.76
CA PHE A 680 14.25 -3.64 34.94
C PHE A 680 14.94 -4.98 34.74
N THR A 681 14.81 -5.56 33.55
CA THR A 681 15.48 -6.81 33.21
C THR A 681 17.00 -6.65 33.15
N VAL A 682 17.51 -5.54 32.63
CA VAL A 682 18.96 -5.27 32.62
C VAL A 682 19.45 -4.98 34.04
N LEU A 683 18.69 -4.20 34.81
CA LEU A 683 19.04 -3.85 36.18
C LEU A 683 19.11 -5.08 37.10
N ILE A 684 18.13 -5.97 37.04
CA ILE A 684 18.12 -7.16 37.91
C ILE A 684 19.31 -8.08 37.61
N LYS A 685 19.72 -8.21 36.35
CA LYS A 685 20.92 -8.99 35.98
C LYS A 685 22.19 -8.40 36.59
N ALA A 686 22.33 -7.06 36.58
CA ALA A 686 23.46 -6.40 37.23
C ALA A 686 23.43 -6.55 38.76
N ILE A 687 22.24 -6.55 39.37
CA ILE A 687 22.07 -6.80 40.81
C ILE A 687 22.45 -8.25 41.15
N GLU A 688 21.95 -9.23 40.40
CA GLU A 688 22.22 -10.65 40.63
C GLU A 688 23.71 -10.99 40.49
N GLU A 689 24.43 -10.35 39.56
CA GLU A 689 25.88 -10.51 39.43
C GLU A 689 26.67 -9.95 40.62
N LYS A 690 26.18 -8.88 41.26
CA LYS A 690 26.82 -8.28 42.43
C LYS A 690 26.55 -9.08 43.72
N ILE A 691 25.47 -9.84 43.78
CA ILE A 691 25.04 -10.62 44.96
C ILE A 691 25.56 -12.07 44.89
N GLY A 692 25.73 -12.63 43.69
CA GLY A 692 26.32 -13.96 43.45
C GLY A 692 27.84 -13.98 43.56
#